data_AF-A0AAW0ENZ6-F1
#
_entry.id   AF-A0AAW0ENZ6-F1
#
_cell.length_a   1.000
_cell.length_b   1.000
_cell.length_c   1.000
_cell.angle_alpha   90.00
_cell.angle_beta   90.00
_cell.angle_gamma   90.00
#
_symmetry.space_group_name_H-M   'P 1'
#
loop_
_entity.id
_entity.type
_entity.pdbx_description
1 polymer ?
#
loop_
_entity_poly.entity_id
_entity_poly.type
_entity_poly.pdbx_seq_one_letter_code
_entity_poly.pdbx_strand_id
1 'polypeptide(L)'
;MGRLARVSWWPGLLLMVVYTGSVLLFTTSMLSTSTVMRTVSTEPCHGLQVPPVDQVVLIVIDAMRPDFVLSSLRLFARTGGQCAVHEDALGHQRVDDVYTGPTLQYMEQTLRSDTAAAVAFFFVADAPTTTAQRIKAIATGTMPAFLEAGSNFNSDALELDSIVGQMNGSAVLLGDDTWEKLLPNTAARRYWKKAVGIPSFDVADFDTNDDAVLAEVFDVLSSETAEAAAPATSHARLIVAHFLGIDHIGHRIDADNPFMRGKILQLDQMLRNVSRTLLERPTAMNTMLLVLGDHGMTNSGDHGGGSAQETDSFLFAQYFPGAHADATRASPLSSPGANLAMAKRYVEQRWRDRVDAEFDRLRSCRARAGVPHDRLGATYQVDVTTTIAVLLGRPIPYSSFGRVMPELLVLANASVNVDAAEECNLRQLQRYFRESEMKVPRDAAWTATAGASTAQRLADMSFYARRTRTDMNRRGMFLGSTALLLCAMSLLWSPAIRAHMLPGSRAGWVMRWTAVVLVLRLCSVFSNSFVVNEDSEVLGLLSSLLALLLVPRALAWWRRHHPESRSLGRADTAAPEEAVFLGALLLGMRLAVPVLLRYRAHISHTVEAESAVDRALLELPAAMRVERLGTLVGGVMWTVLYPHHVSRLVVALTCGCIALAYHVPVAHHAVPLLCAAVYPLASRWPASLLWRHRRAGTGAAGQAAYAYLVLVLWLTTLCNARVATAVVVAVYGTSLPALCHVLRVEPVLTQAVVLHLAAFVAFFAEGHQCMLNTIDWNSSFVGMPGYNLYAGGALVLSRTFHVFLLVPFALRVSPAAVGAATHMKGSAGHHGGAVGAGLAAASSDSVVVCVYAYLMLVQSAVSCFNGYIQKTHLMLFPIFCPKLLFDAVIALLTGGAALAVLVLGPAGS
;
A
#
# COMPACT_ATOMS: atom_id res chain seq x y z
N MET A 1 21.84 -51.22 4.70
CA MET A 1 20.62 -50.39 4.53
C MET A 1 21.01 -48.95 4.82
N GLY A 2 21.07 -48.08 3.81
CA GLY A 2 21.55 -46.72 4.02
C GLY A 2 21.65 -45.90 2.74
N ARG A 3 20.58 -45.84 1.94
CA ARG A 3 20.39 -44.76 0.96
C ARG A 3 19.51 -43.72 1.62
N LEU A 4 20.10 -42.76 2.35
CA LEU A 4 19.43 -41.51 2.66
C LEU A 4 19.23 -40.80 1.31
N ALA A 5 18.01 -40.91 0.79
CA ALA A 5 17.62 -40.27 -0.45
C ALA A 5 17.84 -38.76 -0.31
N ARG A 6 18.74 -38.19 -1.12
CA ARG A 6 18.75 -36.75 -1.35
C ARG A 6 17.32 -36.37 -1.74
N VAL A 7 16.73 -35.39 -1.06
CA VAL A 7 15.47 -34.78 -1.52
C VAL A 7 15.79 -34.20 -2.89
N SER A 8 15.28 -34.84 -3.95
CA SER A 8 15.43 -34.32 -5.31
C SER A 8 14.81 -32.93 -5.32
N TRP A 9 15.58 -31.93 -5.78
CA TRP A 9 15.11 -30.55 -5.87
C TRP A 9 14.11 -30.35 -7.03
N TRP A 10 14.10 -31.27 -8.01
CA TRP A 10 13.25 -31.20 -9.20
C TRP A 10 11.74 -31.23 -8.88
N PRO A 11 11.21 -32.11 -8.01
CA PRO A 11 9.83 -32.03 -7.52
C PRO A 11 9.47 -30.69 -6.88
N GLY A 12 10.39 -30.08 -6.12
CA GLY A 12 10.18 -28.77 -5.51
C GLY A 12 10.11 -27.65 -6.56
N LEU A 13 10.99 -27.70 -7.56
CA LEU A 13 10.95 -26.76 -8.69
C LEU A 13 9.65 -26.91 -9.48
N LEU A 14 9.22 -28.13 -9.81
CA LEU A 14 7.97 -28.39 -10.50
C LEU A 14 6.77 -27.86 -9.71
N LEU A 15 6.74 -28.11 -8.40
CA LEU A 15 5.69 -27.57 -7.51
C LEU A 15 5.65 -26.04 -7.57
N MET A 16 6.81 -25.37 -7.51
CA MET A 16 6.88 -23.91 -7.60
C MET A 16 6.42 -23.39 -8.97
N VAL A 17 6.73 -24.08 -10.07
CA VAL A 17 6.25 -23.71 -11.41
C VAL A 17 4.73 -23.83 -11.50
N VAL A 18 4.15 -24.96 -11.06
CA VAL A 18 2.69 -25.16 -11.07
C VAL A 18 1.99 -24.17 -10.13
N TYR A 19 2.55 -23.95 -8.94
CA TYR A 19 2.04 -22.98 -7.98
C TYR A 19 2.05 -21.57 -8.57
N THR A 20 3.16 -21.14 -9.17
CA THR A 20 3.28 -19.83 -9.83
C THR A 20 2.26 -19.68 -10.95
N GLY A 21 2.11 -20.70 -11.82
CA GLY A 21 1.09 -20.70 -12.87
C GLY A 21 -0.34 -20.62 -12.31
N SER A 22 -0.59 -21.26 -11.16
CA SER A 22 -1.89 -21.25 -10.48
C SER A 22 -2.19 -19.90 -9.81
N VAL A 23 -1.19 -19.27 -9.18
CA VAL A 23 -1.28 -17.89 -8.66
C VAL A 23 -1.58 -16.94 -9.82
N LEU A 24 -0.81 -17.02 -10.91
CA LEU A 24 -1.03 -16.18 -12.09
C LEU A 24 -2.43 -16.38 -12.66
N LEU A 25 -2.91 -17.61 -12.82
CA LEU A 25 -4.28 -17.86 -13.28
C LEU A 25 -5.32 -17.26 -12.32
N PHE A 26 -5.13 -17.44 -11.02
CA PHE A 26 -6.03 -16.89 -10.00
C PHE A 26 -6.06 -15.36 -10.05
N THR A 27 -4.91 -14.69 -9.97
CA THR A 27 -4.82 -13.22 -9.94
C THR A 27 -5.21 -12.59 -11.27
N THR A 28 -4.82 -13.18 -12.41
CA THR A 28 -5.26 -12.71 -13.73
C THR A 28 -6.77 -12.84 -13.92
N SER A 29 -7.38 -13.82 -13.27
CA SER A 29 -8.84 -13.96 -13.26
C SER A 29 -9.54 -12.94 -12.36
N MET A 30 -8.81 -12.27 -11.47
CA MET A 30 -9.30 -11.11 -10.70
C MET A 30 -9.14 -9.79 -11.45
N LEU A 31 -8.42 -9.77 -12.58
CA LEU A 31 -8.38 -8.61 -13.47
C LEU A 31 -9.79 -8.32 -13.99
N SER A 32 -10.10 -7.05 -14.22
CA SER A 32 -11.38 -6.66 -14.78
C SER A 32 -11.62 -7.34 -16.13
N THR A 33 -12.80 -7.93 -16.27
CA THR A 33 -13.24 -8.56 -17.52
C THR A 33 -13.87 -7.59 -18.51
N SER A 34 -14.08 -6.31 -18.14
CA SER A 34 -14.75 -5.38 -19.04
C SER A 34 -13.79 -4.91 -20.15
N THR A 35 -14.33 -4.84 -21.36
CA THR A 35 -13.61 -4.46 -22.57
C THR A 35 -13.37 -2.95 -22.59
N VAL A 36 -12.10 -2.57 -22.72
CA VAL A 36 -11.67 -1.17 -22.86
C VAL A 36 -11.89 -0.77 -24.31
N MET A 37 -12.77 0.21 -24.56
CA MET A 37 -13.07 0.67 -25.93
C MET A 37 -12.11 1.81 -26.30
N ARG A 38 -11.30 1.59 -27.34
CA ARG A 38 -10.38 2.61 -27.90
C ARG A 38 -11.08 3.62 -28.80
N THR A 39 -12.41 3.53 -28.92
CA THR A 39 -13.23 4.46 -29.70
C THR A 39 -13.14 5.86 -29.11
N VAL A 40 -13.01 6.86 -29.97
CA VAL A 40 -12.99 8.27 -29.60
C VAL A 40 -14.33 8.90 -29.97
N SER A 41 -14.91 9.64 -29.04
CA SER A 41 -16.16 10.37 -29.27
C SER A 41 -15.92 11.56 -30.19
N THR A 42 -16.81 11.78 -31.16
CA THR A 42 -16.69 12.84 -32.17
C THR A 42 -17.81 13.87 -32.10
N GLU A 43 -18.93 13.54 -31.45
CA GLU A 43 -20.14 14.36 -31.45
C GLU A 43 -20.34 15.04 -30.10
N PRO A 44 -20.39 16.39 -30.04
CA PRO A 44 -20.74 17.12 -28.82
C PRO A 44 -22.25 17.04 -28.55
N CYS A 45 -22.66 17.47 -27.36
CA CYS A 45 -24.06 17.47 -26.98
C CYS A 45 -24.92 18.46 -27.77
N HIS A 46 -25.64 17.96 -28.76
CA HIS A 46 -26.64 18.71 -29.52
C HIS A 46 -27.81 19.13 -28.62
N GLY A 47 -28.07 20.44 -28.51
CA GLY A 47 -29.14 21.01 -27.67
C GLY A 47 -28.66 22.15 -26.75
N LEU A 48 -27.36 22.23 -26.51
CA LEU A 48 -26.71 23.37 -25.85
C LEU A 48 -26.32 24.38 -26.93
N GLN A 49 -27.08 25.46 -27.09
CA GLN A 49 -26.89 26.43 -28.18
C GLN A 49 -25.49 27.09 -28.16
N VAL A 50 -24.88 27.21 -26.97
CA VAL A 50 -23.55 27.78 -26.74
C VAL A 50 -22.88 27.02 -25.59
N PRO A 51 -21.55 26.76 -25.63
CA PRO A 51 -20.81 26.23 -24.49
C PRO A 51 -20.99 27.11 -23.24
N PRO A 52 -21.25 26.53 -22.05
CA PRO A 52 -21.37 27.31 -20.81
C PRO A 52 -20.15 28.17 -20.47
N VAL A 53 -18.94 27.71 -20.80
CA VAL A 53 -17.68 28.45 -20.58
C VAL A 53 -16.72 28.32 -21.76
N ASP A 54 -15.81 29.26 -21.87
CA ASP A 54 -14.77 29.30 -22.90
C ASP A 54 -13.50 28.55 -22.45
N GLN A 55 -13.21 28.54 -21.13
CA GLN A 55 -12.05 27.89 -20.52
C GLN A 55 -12.36 27.26 -19.16
N VAL A 56 -11.71 26.13 -18.89
CA VAL A 56 -11.67 25.49 -17.57
C VAL A 56 -10.24 25.51 -17.05
N VAL A 57 -10.06 26.04 -15.84
CA VAL A 57 -8.81 25.95 -15.08
C VAL A 57 -9.01 24.87 -14.02
N LEU A 58 -8.30 23.76 -14.16
CA LEU A 58 -8.34 22.60 -13.28
C LEU A 58 -7.08 22.58 -12.41
N ILE A 59 -7.23 22.96 -11.15
CA ILE A 59 -6.20 22.81 -10.12
C ILE A 59 -6.45 21.48 -9.42
N VAL A 60 -5.46 20.60 -9.47
CA VAL A 60 -5.44 19.32 -8.76
C VAL A 60 -4.47 19.46 -7.59
N ILE A 61 -4.91 19.16 -6.37
CA ILE A 61 -4.07 19.12 -5.17
C ILE A 61 -4.04 17.67 -4.70
N ASP A 62 -2.88 17.02 -4.85
CA ASP A 62 -2.71 15.61 -4.49
C ASP A 62 -3.04 15.38 -3.01
N ALA A 63 -3.82 14.34 -2.74
CA ALA A 63 -4.31 13.95 -1.42
C ALA A 63 -5.08 15.03 -0.63
N MET A 64 -5.76 15.98 -1.31
CA MET A 64 -6.53 17.03 -0.63
C MET A 64 -7.76 16.48 0.11
N ARG A 65 -7.72 16.52 1.44
CA ARG A 65 -8.83 16.10 2.31
C ARG A 65 -9.83 17.22 2.60
N PRO A 66 -11.10 16.90 2.90
CA PRO A 66 -12.12 17.90 3.27
C PRO A 66 -11.74 18.78 4.48
N ASP A 67 -10.99 18.27 5.45
CA ASP A 67 -10.59 19.01 6.64
C ASP A 67 -9.43 19.99 6.40
N PHE A 68 -8.66 19.82 5.32
CA PHE A 68 -7.71 20.83 4.86
C PHE A 68 -8.42 22.05 4.24
N VAL A 69 -9.66 21.86 3.78
CA VAL A 69 -10.48 22.92 3.19
C VAL A 69 -11.37 23.58 4.24
N LEU A 70 -12.15 22.76 4.97
CA LEU A 70 -13.19 23.23 5.88
C LEU A 70 -12.77 23.01 7.32
N SER A 71 -12.51 24.11 8.03
CA SER A 71 -12.04 24.10 9.42
C SER A 71 -12.94 23.30 10.38
N SER A 72 -14.26 23.28 10.12
CA SER A 72 -15.24 22.59 10.97
C SER A 72 -15.23 21.06 10.81
N LEU A 73 -14.54 20.51 9.80
CA LEU A 73 -14.45 19.07 9.55
C LEU A 73 -13.23 18.37 10.18
N ARG A 74 -12.34 19.12 10.85
CA ARG A 74 -11.10 18.59 11.48
C ARG A 74 -11.32 17.45 12.47
N LEU A 75 -12.48 17.41 13.13
CA LEU A 75 -12.78 16.35 14.09
C LEU A 75 -12.95 14.99 13.39
N PHE A 76 -13.57 14.97 12.19
CA PHE A 76 -13.81 13.75 11.43
C PHE A 76 -12.52 13.13 10.89
N ALA A 77 -11.55 13.97 10.56
CA ALA A 77 -10.19 13.58 10.22
C ALA A 77 -9.51 12.73 11.31
N ARG A 78 -9.76 13.01 12.59
CA ARG A 78 -9.22 12.20 13.70
C ARG A 78 -9.94 10.86 13.87
N THR A 79 -11.19 10.76 13.41
CA THR A 79 -12.01 9.53 13.53
C THR A 79 -11.99 8.67 12.26
N GLY A 80 -10.89 8.68 11.50
CA GLY A 80 -10.77 7.86 10.28
C GLY A 80 -11.57 8.40 9.08
N GLY A 81 -11.98 9.67 9.10
CA GLY A 81 -12.75 10.32 8.02
C GLY A 81 -14.25 9.97 8.02
N GLN A 82 -14.72 9.22 9.02
CA GLN A 82 -16.11 8.75 9.03
C GLN A 82 -17.07 9.85 9.46
N CYS A 83 -17.99 10.23 8.59
CA CYS A 83 -19.06 11.17 8.90
C CYS A 83 -20.16 10.60 9.82
N ALA A 84 -20.21 9.28 10.05
CA ALA A 84 -21.26 8.59 10.79
C ALA A 84 -21.09 8.58 12.32
N VAL A 85 -20.08 9.25 12.89
CA VAL A 85 -19.81 9.22 14.34
C VAL A 85 -20.98 9.82 15.13
N HIS A 86 -21.54 9.05 16.08
CA HIS A 86 -22.62 9.47 16.98
C HIS A 86 -22.22 10.64 17.89
N GLU A 87 -23.17 11.52 18.19
CA GLU A 87 -22.97 12.75 18.98
C GLU A 87 -22.28 12.51 20.34
N ASP A 88 -22.56 11.37 21.00
CA ASP A 88 -22.00 11.01 22.30
C ASP A 88 -20.48 10.73 22.28
N ALA A 89 -19.95 10.22 21.16
CA ALA A 89 -18.52 9.90 21.04
C ALA A 89 -17.64 11.15 20.87
N LEU A 90 -18.22 12.24 20.34
CA LEU A 90 -17.54 13.52 20.14
C LEU A 90 -17.66 14.44 21.37
N GLY A 91 -18.68 14.24 22.22
CA GLY A 91 -18.93 15.06 23.41
C GLY A 91 -18.08 14.70 24.65
N HIS A 92 -17.34 13.58 24.64
CA HIS A 92 -16.53 13.10 25.79
C HIS A 92 -15.02 13.14 25.56
N GLN A 93 -14.55 13.45 24.36
CA GLN A 93 -13.15 13.85 24.18
C GLN A 93 -13.02 15.29 24.67
N ARG A 94 -12.33 15.49 25.79
CA ARG A 94 -11.88 16.83 26.20
C ARG A 94 -11.19 17.46 25.00
N VAL A 95 -11.68 18.63 24.59
CA VAL A 95 -11.11 19.47 23.54
C VAL A 95 -9.88 20.17 24.12
N ASP A 96 -8.92 19.38 24.58
CA ASP A 96 -7.56 19.82 24.88
C ASP A 96 -6.73 19.39 23.65
N ASP A 97 -6.15 20.35 22.94
CA ASP A 97 -5.43 20.23 21.66
C ASP A 97 -6.26 19.99 20.38
N VAL A 98 -7.04 21.02 20.03
CA VAL A 98 -7.55 21.26 18.66
C VAL A 98 -6.35 21.34 17.70
N TYR A 99 -6.37 20.59 16.59
CA TYR A 99 -5.46 20.90 15.47
C TYR A 99 -5.72 22.35 15.02
N THR A 100 -4.78 23.25 15.31
CA THR A 100 -4.84 24.69 15.00
C THR A 100 -4.21 25.04 13.65
N GLY A 101 -3.85 24.04 12.84
CA GLY A 101 -3.22 24.28 11.54
C GLY A 101 -4.09 25.13 10.60
N PRO A 102 -3.49 25.75 9.58
CA PRO A 102 -4.22 26.52 8.58
C PRO A 102 -5.09 25.61 7.71
N THR A 103 -6.07 26.20 7.03
CA THR A 103 -6.90 25.57 6.01
C THR A 103 -6.80 26.38 4.71
N LEU A 104 -7.34 25.84 3.62
CA LEU A 104 -7.59 26.56 2.36
C LEU A 104 -8.74 27.56 2.56
N GLN A 105 -8.48 28.56 3.42
CA GLN A 105 -9.42 29.59 3.86
C GLN A 105 -10.08 30.34 2.72
N TYR A 106 -9.39 30.51 1.59
CA TYR A 106 -9.96 31.14 0.39
C TYR A 106 -11.24 30.42 -0.05
N MET A 107 -11.23 29.09 -0.12
CA MET A 107 -12.39 28.29 -0.51
C MET A 107 -13.51 28.41 0.52
N GLU A 108 -13.19 28.27 1.81
CA GLU A 108 -14.16 28.38 2.92
C GLU A 108 -14.82 29.77 2.96
N GLN A 109 -14.02 30.84 2.83
CA GLN A 109 -14.50 32.23 2.79
C GLN A 109 -15.38 32.50 1.56
N THR A 110 -14.98 31.98 0.40
CA THR A 110 -15.73 32.16 -0.84
C THR A 110 -17.08 31.44 -0.79
N LEU A 111 -17.13 30.23 -0.21
CA LEU A 111 -18.38 29.49 0.00
C LEU A 111 -19.32 30.17 1.01
N ARG A 112 -18.80 30.97 1.94
CA ARG A 112 -19.61 31.79 2.86
C ARG A 112 -20.08 33.12 2.25
N SER A 113 -19.46 33.58 1.16
CA SER A 113 -19.80 34.86 0.53
C SER A 113 -21.00 34.75 -0.41
N ASP A 114 -22.03 35.57 -0.22
CA ASP A 114 -23.21 35.61 -1.10
C ASP A 114 -22.95 36.22 -2.48
N THR A 115 -21.81 36.89 -2.69
CA THR A 115 -21.49 37.57 -3.96
C THR A 115 -20.69 36.70 -4.93
N ALA A 116 -19.96 35.71 -4.42
CA ALA A 116 -19.15 34.84 -5.26
C ALA A 116 -19.99 33.71 -5.85
N ALA A 117 -19.98 33.53 -7.17
CA ALA A 117 -20.62 32.39 -7.83
C ALA A 117 -19.77 31.12 -7.63
N ALA A 118 -19.89 30.51 -6.45
CA ALA A 118 -19.15 29.32 -6.07
C ALA A 118 -20.04 28.28 -5.35
N VAL A 119 -19.72 27.01 -5.59
CA VAL A 119 -20.26 25.83 -4.90
C VAL A 119 -19.15 24.82 -4.69
N ALA A 120 -19.36 23.85 -3.80
CA ALA A 120 -18.42 22.79 -3.53
C ALA A 120 -19.11 21.44 -3.37
N PHE A 121 -18.32 20.37 -3.39
CA PHE A 121 -18.78 18.99 -3.27
C PHE A 121 -17.82 18.20 -2.40
N PHE A 122 -18.36 17.34 -1.55
CA PHE A 122 -17.61 16.14 -1.16
C PHE A 122 -17.32 15.34 -2.43
N PHE A 123 -16.03 15.11 -2.70
CA PHE A 123 -15.57 14.55 -3.95
C PHE A 123 -15.06 13.14 -3.71
N VAL A 124 -15.84 12.14 -4.11
CA VAL A 124 -15.60 10.76 -3.72
C VAL A 124 -14.87 10.02 -4.83
N ALA A 125 -13.66 9.56 -4.51
CA ALA A 125 -12.85 8.69 -5.35
C ALA A 125 -13.18 7.21 -5.08
N ASP A 126 -13.09 6.39 -6.13
CA ASP A 126 -13.15 4.93 -5.99
C ASP A 126 -11.76 4.34 -5.69
N ALA A 127 -11.68 3.21 -4.98
CA ALA A 127 -10.43 2.48 -4.80
C ALA A 127 -9.96 1.81 -6.13
N PRO A 128 -8.65 1.67 -6.38
CA PRO A 128 -7.51 2.12 -5.56
C PRO A 128 -7.29 3.63 -5.66
N THR A 129 -7.01 4.26 -4.52
CA THR A 129 -6.81 5.71 -4.38
C THR A 129 -5.36 6.15 -4.59
N THR A 130 -4.67 5.61 -5.60
CA THR A 130 -3.30 6.03 -5.97
C THR A 130 -3.36 7.12 -7.05
N THR A 131 -2.52 8.15 -6.98
CA THR A 131 -2.47 9.31 -7.90
C THR A 131 -2.65 8.95 -9.38
N ALA A 132 -1.81 8.06 -9.93
CA ALA A 132 -1.89 7.68 -11.35
C ALA A 132 -3.26 7.08 -11.75
N GLN A 133 -3.89 6.33 -10.85
CA GLN A 133 -5.22 5.73 -11.08
C GLN A 133 -6.33 6.78 -11.00
N ARG A 134 -6.17 7.79 -10.13
CA ARG A 134 -7.12 8.89 -10.00
C ARG A 134 -7.01 9.89 -11.15
N ILE A 135 -5.80 10.20 -11.60
CA ILE A 135 -5.56 10.97 -12.84
C ILE A 135 -6.22 10.27 -14.02
N LYS A 136 -6.04 8.95 -14.17
CA LYS A 136 -6.71 8.17 -15.22
C LYS A 136 -8.23 8.32 -15.13
N ALA A 137 -8.81 8.22 -13.93
CA ALA A 137 -10.25 8.39 -13.73
C ALA A 137 -10.74 9.81 -14.09
N ILE A 138 -10.02 10.85 -13.69
CA ILE A 138 -10.34 12.26 -14.00
C ILE A 138 -10.16 12.55 -15.50
N ALA A 139 -9.17 11.94 -16.14
CA ALA A 139 -8.89 12.14 -17.56
C ALA A 139 -9.93 11.48 -18.46
N THR A 140 -10.37 10.26 -18.13
CA THR A 140 -11.23 9.44 -19.02
C THR A 140 -12.69 9.35 -18.58
N GLY A 141 -12.99 9.66 -17.32
CA GLY A 141 -14.31 9.44 -16.71
C GLY A 141 -14.62 7.97 -16.45
N THR A 142 -13.61 7.08 -16.51
CA THR A 142 -13.77 5.64 -16.24
C THR A 142 -13.23 5.27 -14.87
N MET A 143 -13.70 4.14 -14.31
CA MET A 143 -13.00 3.52 -13.19
C MET A 143 -11.78 2.72 -13.65
N PRO A 144 -10.61 2.89 -13.02
CA PRO A 144 -9.50 1.97 -13.20
C PRO A 144 -9.85 0.61 -12.60
N ALA A 145 -9.42 -0.49 -13.23
CA ALA A 145 -9.58 -1.79 -12.60
C ALA A 145 -8.55 -2.00 -11.47
N PHE A 146 -9.00 -2.60 -10.36
CA PHE A 146 -8.18 -2.85 -9.16
C PHE A 146 -6.85 -3.56 -9.48
N LEU A 147 -6.88 -4.48 -10.43
CA LEU A 147 -5.69 -5.04 -11.07
C LEU A 147 -5.86 -4.82 -12.58
N GLU A 148 -5.02 -3.98 -13.17
CA GLU A 148 -4.72 -3.95 -14.60
C GLU A 148 -3.29 -4.47 -14.78
N ALA A 149 -3.07 -5.32 -15.77
CA ALA A 149 -1.77 -5.96 -15.98
C ALA A 149 -0.70 -4.91 -16.31
N GLY A 150 0.25 -4.70 -15.40
CA GLY A 150 1.44 -3.85 -15.61
C GLY A 150 1.23 -2.34 -15.47
N SER A 151 0.11 -1.80 -15.96
CA SER A 151 -0.15 -0.35 -16.05
C SER A 151 -0.55 0.34 -14.74
N ASN A 152 -0.73 -0.41 -13.64
CA ASN A 152 -1.15 0.19 -12.36
C ASN A 152 -0.01 0.85 -11.58
N PHE A 153 1.24 0.48 -11.87
CA PHE A 153 2.44 0.99 -11.20
C PHE A 153 3.41 1.70 -12.16
N ASN A 154 3.21 1.54 -13.47
CA ASN A 154 3.95 2.24 -14.51
C ASN A 154 2.91 3.12 -15.22
N SER A 155 3.11 4.45 -15.28
CA SER A 155 2.20 5.40 -15.92
C SER A 155 2.21 5.22 -17.45
N ASP A 156 1.76 4.05 -17.94
CA ASP A 156 1.72 3.68 -19.35
C ASP A 156 0.72 4.56 -20.12
N ALA A 157 1.05 4.87 -21.37
CA ALA A 157 0.22 5.72 -22.21
C ALA A 157 -1.23 5.20 -22.31
N LEU A 158 -2.20 6.08 -22.10
CA LEU A 158 -3.62 5.80 -22.16
C LEU A 158 -4.07 5.53 -23.59
N GLU A 159 -4.75 4.41 -23.77
CA GLU A 159 -5.40 4.05 -25.04
C GLU A 159 -6.87 4.47 -25.11
N LEU A 160 -7.40 5.00 -24.00
CA LEU A 160 -8.79 5.44 -23.87
C LEU A 160 -8.97 6.87 -24.35
N ASP A 161 -10.18 7.14 -24.85
CA ASP A 161 -10.64 8.51 -25.05
C ASP A 161 -10.63 9.27 -23.72
N SER A 162 -10.21 10.53 -23.76
CA SER A 162 -9.98 11.37 -22.58
C SER A 162 -10.36 12.82 -22.84
N ILE A 163 -10.72 13.55 -21.79
CA ILE A 163 -11.07 14.97 -21.91
C ILE A 163 -9.91 15.81 -22.45
N VAL A 164 -8.68 15.48 -22.07
CA VAL A 164 -7.47 16.12 -22.63
C VAL A 164 -7.35 15.79 -24.12
N GLY A 165 -7.61 14.54 -24.51
CA GLY A 165 -7.69 14.15 -25.91
C GLY A 165 -8.73 14.96 -26.68
N GLN A 166 -9.91 15.19 -26.09
CA GLN A 166 -11.00 15.99 -26.67
C GLN A 166 -10.65 17.49 -26.80
N MET A 167 -9.59 17.97 -26.16
CA MET A 167 -9.07 19.33 -26.38
C MET A 167 -8.26 19.47 -27.66
N ASN A 168 -7.84 18.36 -28.29
CA ASN A 168 -7.11 18.37 -29.57
C ASN A 168 -5.91 19.35 -29.58
N GLY A 169 -5.04 19.25 -28.57
CA GLY A 169 -3.87 20.11 -28.44
C GLY A 169 -4.13 21.52 -27.92
N SER A 170 -5.33 21.81 -27.39
CA SER A 170 -5.65 23.06 -26.67
C SER A 170 -5.66 22.89 -25.14
N ALA A 171 -4.96 21.88 -24.61
CA ALA A 171 -4.75 21.71 -23.18
C ALA A 171 -3.33 22.13 -22.75
N VAL A 172 -3.17 22.68 -21.56
CA VAL A 172 -1.87 22.98 -20.93
C VAL A 172 -1.72 22.15 -19.66
N LEU A 173 -0.52 21.60 -19.43
CA LEU A 173 -0.14 20.89 -18.21
C LEU A 173 0.97 21.66 -17.48
N LEU A 174 0.80 21.84 -16.17
CA LEU A 174 1.81 22.36 -15.24
C LEU A 174 1.88 21.42 -14.01
N GLY A 175 3.08 21.02 -13.61
CA GLY A 175 3.33 20.21 -12.42
C GLY A 175 3.55 18.74 -12.73
N ASP A 176 2.82 17.83 -12.10
CA ASP A 176 3.07 16.38 -12.14
C ASP A 176 3.14 15.77 -13.56
N ASP A 177 4.30 15.19 -13.89
CA ASP A 177 4.58 14.53 -15.18
C ASP A 177 3.80 13.22 -15.43
N THR A 178 3.08 12.71 -14.43
CA THR A 178 2.20 11.54 -14.59
C THR A 178 1.16 11.78 -15.68
N TRP A 179 0.63 13.00 -15.78
CA TRP A 179 -0.27 13.39 -16.86
C TRP A 179 0.37 13.27 -18.24
N GLU A 180 1.64 13.66 -18.39
CA GLU A 180 2.38 13.58 -19.65
C GLU A 180 2.73 12.14 -20.01
N LYS A 181 3.11 11.33 -19.02
CA LYS A 181 3.39 9.89 -19.22
C LYS A 181 2.12 9.13 -19.66
N LEU A 182 0.98 9.44 -19.05
CA LEU A 182 -0.32 8.87 -19.41
C LEU A 182 -0.85 9.40 -20.74
N LEU A 183 -0.59 10.66 -21.09
CA LEU A 183 -1.12 11.31 -22.30
C LEU A 183 0.01 11.96 -23.11
N PRO A 184 0.96 11.18 -23.64
CA PRO A 184 2.13 11.72 -24.29
C PRO A 184 1.78 12.29 -25.67
N ASN A 185 2.37 13.43 -26.02
CA ASN A 185 2.29 13.94 -27.38
C ASN A 185 3.01 12.96 -28.33
N THR A 186 2.29 12.50 -29.36
CA THR A 186 2.81 11.60 -30.40
C THR A 186 2.59 12.20 -31.78
N ALA A 187 3.19 11.60 -32.82
CA ALA A 187 2.94 12.00 -34.20
C ALA A 187 1.46 11.87 -34.60
N ALA A 188 0.72 10.94 -34.01
CA ALA A 188 -0.69 10.67 -34.32
C ALA A 188 -1.66 11.50 -33.48
N ARG A 189 -1.27 11.90 -32.25
CA ARG A 189 -2.16 12.57 -31.30
C ARG A 189 -1.40 13.60 -30.48
N ARG A 190 -1.89 14.84 -30.51
CA ARG A 190 -1.43 15.93 -29.66
C ARG A 190 -2.43 16.18 -28.53
N TYR A 191 -2.02 15.93 -27.30
CA TYR A 191 -2.78 16.20 -26.09
C TYR A 191 -2.49 17.60 -25.57
N TRP A 192 -1.20 17.94 -25.43
CA TRP A 192 -0.76 19.17 -24.77
C TRP A 192 -0.25 20.21 -25.77
N LYS A 193 -0.73 21.44 -25.63
CA LYS A 193 -0.18 22.64 -26.27
C LYS A 193 1.21 22.92 -25.72
N LYS A 194 1.30 22.95 -24.38
CA LYS A 194 2.48 23.13 -23.54
C LYS A 194 2.36 22.17 -22.34
N ALA A 195 3.47 21.55 -21.95
CA ALA A 195 3.56 20.72 -20.76
C ALA A 195 4.85 21.11 -20.00
N VAL A 196 4.71 21.36 -18.71
CA VAL A 196 5.81 21.54 -17.75
C VAL A 196 5.66 20.42 -16.72
N GLY A 197 6.24 19.26 -17.03
CA GLY A 197 6.18 18.05 -16.21
C GLY A 197 7.34 17.95 -15.21
N ILE A 198 7.04 17.75 -13.94
CA ILE A 198 8.00 17.47 -12.86
C ILE A 198 7.81 16.02 -12.38
N PRO A 199 8.90 15.25 -12.18
CA PRO A 199 8.80 13.87 -11.70
C PRO A 199 8.07 13.75 -10.36
N SER A 200 7.05 12.90 -10.32
CA SER A 200 6.15 12.71 -9.16
C SER A 200 6.63 11.75 -8.09
N PHE A 201 7.68 10.95 -8.34
CA PHE A 201 8.07 9.86 -7.43
C PHE A 201 9.11 10.27 -6.38
N ASP A 202 9.60 11.51 -6.36
CA ASP A 202 10.51 11.96 -5.31
C ASP A 202 9.74 12.53 -4.11
N VAL A 203 9.21 11.64 -3.26
CA VAL A 203 8.42 12.01 -2.06
C VAL A 203 9.22 12.73 -0.97
N ALA A 204 10.55 12.82 -1.11
CA ALA A 204 11.38 13.62 -0.21
C ALA A 204 11.42 15.10 -0.61
N ASP A 205 10.98 15.43 -1.82
CA ASP A 205 10.90 16.78 -2.34
C ASP A 205 9.48 17.32 -2.17
N PHE A 206 9.32 18.36 -1.36
CA PHE A 206 8.00 18.96 -1.08
C PHE A 206 7.68 20.15 -1.97
N ASP A 207 8.65 20.67 -2.71
CA ASP A 207 8.61 22.04 -3.23
C ASP A 207 8.83 22.14 -4.73
N THR A 208 9.72 21.36 -5.35
CA THR A 208 10.11 21.57 -6.76
C THR A 208 8.91 21.52 -7.73
N ASN A 209 8.00 20.57 -7.54
CA ASN A 209 6.79 20.48 -8.36
C ASN A 209 5.93 21.74 -8.19
N ASP A 210 5.63 22.10 -6.95
CA ASP A 210 4.71 23.18 -6.63
C ASP A 210 5.30 24.54 -7.05
N ASP A 211 6.60 24.75 -6.86
CA ASP A 211 7.32 25.94 -7.30
C ASP A 211 7.34 26.06 -8.83
N ALA A 212 7.49 24.95 -9.56
CA ALA A 212 7.39 24.95 -11.02
C ALA A 212 5.99 25.33 -11.52
N VAL A 213 4.93 24.87 -10.82
CA VAL A 213 3.56 25.31 -11.12
C VAL A 213 3.39 26.80 -10.85
N LEU A 214 3.85 27.27 -9.69
CA LEU A 214 3.73 28.67 -9.27
C LEU A 214 4.50 29.65 -10.19
N ALA A 215 5.63 29.21 -10.73
CA ALA A 215 6.43 30.01 -11.66
C ALA A 215 5.71 30.27 -13.00
N GLU A 216 4.78 29.41 -13.40
CA GLU A 216 4.20 29.41 -14.75
C GLU A 216 2.70 29.74 -14.75
N VAL A 217 1.96 29.39 -13.69
CA VAL A 217 0.48 29.42 -13.71
C VAL A 217 -0.08 30.81 -13.99
N PHE A 218 0.49 31.87 -13.41
CA PHE A 218 -0.03 33.24 -13.57
C PHE A 218 0.17 33.79 -14.98
N ASP A 219 1.32 33.50 -15.60
CA ASP A 219 1.63 33.89 -16.97
C ASP A 219 0.77 33.11 -17.97
N VAL A 220 0.58 31.80 -17.73
CA VAL A 220 -0.32 30.96 -18.52
C VAL A 220 -1.75 31.49 -18.46
N LEU A 221 -2.27 31.81 -17.28
CA LEU A 221 -3.63 32.37 -17.12
C LEU A 221 -3.82 33.71 -17.84
N SER A 222 -2.76 34.52 -17.94
CA SER A 222 -2.81 35.83 -18.61
C SER A 222 -2.67 35.73 -20.13
N SER A 223 -1.81 34.81 -20.61
CA SER A 223 -1.48 34.66 -22.03
C SER A 223 -2.41 33.70 -22.80
N GLU A 224 -3.01 32.71 -22.13
CA GLU A 224 -3.93 31.76 -22.74
C GLU A 224 -5.39 32.28 -22.71
N THR A 225 -5.58 33.48 -23.24
CA THR A 225 -6.89 34.12 -23.47
C THR A 225 -7.13 34.32 -24.97
N ALA A 226 -8.39 34.50 -25.37
CA ALA A 226 -8.73 34.72 -26.79
C ALA A 226 -8.10 36.00 -27.35
N GLU A 227 -7.90 37.01 -26.50
CA GLU A 227 -7.33 38.31 -26.85
C GLU A 227 -5.79 38.28 -26.90
N ALA A 228 -5.14 37.48 -26.06
CA ALA A 228 -3.67 37.40 -26.03
C ALA A 228 -3.10 36.31 -26.95
N ALA A 229 -3.84 35.21 -27.20
CA ALA A 229 -3.36 34.11 -28.02
C ALA A 229 -3.42 34.44 -29.53
N ALA A 230 -2.40 34.02 -30.29
CA ALA A 230 -2.33 34.20 -31.74
C ALA A 230 -2.21 32.85 -32.46
N PRO A 231 -3.21 32.45 -33.31
CA PRO A 231 -4.49 33.12 -33.54
C PRO A 231 -5.41 33.05 -32.31
N ALA A 232 -6.42 33.92 -32.22
CA ALA A 232 -7.34 34.02 -31.07
C ALA A 232 -8.01 32.67 -30.68
N THR A 233 -8.20 31.77 -31.64
CA THR A 233 -8.77 30.42 -31.42
C THR A 233 -7.78 29.41 -30.84
N SER A 234 -6.52 29.78 -30.66
CA SER A 234 -5.44 28.90 -30.19
C SER A 234 -5.22 28.93 -28.68
N HIS A 235 -5.99 29.72 -27.93
CA HIS A 235 -5.93 29.74 -26.47
C HIS A 235 -6.20 28.36 -25.87
N ALA A 236 -5.61 28.08 -24.72
CA ALA A 236 -5.88 26.86 -23.97
C ALA A 236 -7.33 26.85 -23.48
N ARG A 237 -8.06 25.78 -23.76
CA ARG A 237 -9.43 25.58 -23.26
C ARG A 237 -9.46 24.82 -21.94
N LEU A 238 -8.42 24.02 -21.68
CA LEU A 238 -8.22 23.31 -20.42
C LEU A 238 -6.80 23.60 -19.93
N ILE A 239 -6.67 24.10 -18.72
CA ILE A 239 -5.38 24.29 -18.05
C ILE A 239 -5.39 23.36 -16.84
N VAL A 240 -4.43 22.44 -16.76
CA VAL A 240 -4.25 21.51 -15.64
C VAL A 240 -3.02 21.93 -14.86
N ALA A 241 -3.18 22.22 -13.58
CA ALA A 241 -2.10 22.53 -12.65
C ALA A 241 -2.15 21.53 -11.48
N HIS A 242 -1.17 20.64 -11.36
CA HIS A 242 -1.16 19.56 -10.37
C HIS A 242 -0.07 19.78 -9.31
N PHE A 243 -0.48 19.96 -8.05
CA PHE A 243 0.38 20.15 -6.88
C PHE A 243 0.55 18.83 -6.11
N LEU A 244 1.77 18.53 -5.66
CA LEU A 244 2.13 17.26 -5.00
C LEU A 244 2.53 17.43 -3.53
N GLY A 245 2.85 18.65 -3.10
CA GLY A 245 3.52 18.88 -1.82
C GLY A 245 2.74 18.36 -0.59
N ILE A 246 1.41 18.39 -0.63
CA ILE A 246 0.58 17.85 0.47
C ILE A 246 0.73 16.34 0.58
N ASP A 247 0.61 15.58 -0.52
CA ASP A 247 0.75 14.12 -0.50
C ASP A 247 2.17 13.70 -0.06
N HIS A 248 3.20 14.35 -0.62
CA HIS A 248 4.59 14.06 -0.28
C HIS A 248 4.89 14.28 1.22
N ILE A 249 4.41 15.39 1.80
CA ILE A 249 4.56 15.64 3.25
C ILE A 249 3.82 14.59 4.07
N GLY A 250 2.63 14.18 3.61
CA GLY A 250 1.87 13.08 4.19
C GLY A 250 2.73 11.82 4.31
N HIS A 251 3.21 11.27 3.18
CA HIS A 251 4.02 10.04 3.15
C HIS A 251 5.31 10.12 3.93
N ARG A 252 5.97 11.28 3.86
CA ARG A 252 7.31 11.45 4.43
C ARG A 252 7.26 11.65 5.93
N ILE A 253 6.21 12.29 6.43
CA ILE A 253 6.09 12.69 7.83
C ILE A 253 4.71 12.33 8.39
N ASP A 254 3.73 13.22 8.24
CA ASP A 254 2.32 13.03 8.63
C ASP A 254 1.50 14.27 8.21
N ALA A 255 0.16 14.16 8.27
CA ALA A 255 -0.78 15.22 7.93
C ALA A 255 -0.89 16.36 8.97
N ASP A 256 -0.38 16.18 10.19
CA ASP A 256 -0.49 17.15 11.29
C ASP A 256 0.83 17.95 11.51
N ASN A 257 1.80 17.79 10.60
CA ASN A 257 3.14 18.33 10.72
C ASN A 257 3.26 19.85 10.42
N PRO A 258 4.23 20.59 11.01
CA PRO A 258 4.50 21.97 10.63
C PRO A 258 4.78 22.22 9.14
N PHE A 259 5.43 21.29 8.43
CA PHE A 259 5.61 21.38 6.97
C PHE A 259 4.27 21.39 6.24
N MET A 260 3.32 20.55 6.67
CA MET A 260 1.95 20.52 6.11
C MET A 260 1.26 21.89 6.28
N ARG A 261 1.43 22.52 7.45
CA ARG A 261 0.89 23.87 7.71
C ARG A 261 1.43 24.90 6.73
N GLY A 262 2.74 24.91 6.51
CA GLY A 262 3.39 25.81 5.55
C GLY A 262 2.87 25.58 4.12
N LYS A 263 2.72 24.32 3.72
CA LYS A 263 2.23 23.94 2.40
C LYS A 263 0.77 24.35 2.15
N ILE A 264 -0.12 24.13 3.12
CA ILE A 264 -1.52 24.57 3.02
C ILE A 264 -1.60 26.10 2.88
N LEU A 265 -0.76 26.88 3.58
CA LEU A 265 -0.71 28.34 3.42
C LEU A 265 -0.21 28.77 2.04
N GLN A 266 0.80 28.08 1.49
CA GLN A 266 1.29 28.34 0.13
C GLN A 266 0.16 28.12 -0.89
N LEU A 267 -0.58 27.01 -0.77
CA LEU A 267 -1.71 26.71 -1.64
C LEU A 267 -2.87 27.68 -1.46
N ASP A 268 -3.20 28.10 -0.23
CA ASP A 268 -4.23 29.13 0.01
C ASP A 268 -3.86 30.46 -0.67
N GLN A 269 -2.59 30.88 -0.53
CA GLN A 269 -2.08 32.09 -1.16
C GLN A 269 -2.08 31.99 -2.69
N MET A 270 -1.75 30.81 -3.24
CA MET A 270 -1.84 30.52 -4.66
C MET A 270 -3.27 30.67 -5.16
N LEU A 271 -4.27 30.09 -4.48
CA LEU A 271 -5.68 30.19 -4.86
C LEU A 271 -6.17 31.64 -4.87
N ARG A 272 -5.76 32.44 -3.87
CA ARG A 272 -6.06 33.89 -3.83
C ARG A 272 -5.47 34.62 -5.04
N ASN A 273 -4.24 34.31 -5.42
CA ASN A 273 -3.58 34.93 -6.56
C ASN A 273 -4.20 34.50 -7.89
N VAL A 274 -4.52 33.21 -8.07
CA VAL A 274 -5.22 32.70 -9.25
C VAL A 274 -6.57 33.38 -9.42
N SER A 275 -7.36 33.47 -8.34
CA SER A 275 -8.65 34.16 -8.34
C SER A 275 -8.51 35.62 -8.75
N ARG A 276 -7.52 36.34 -8.18
CA ARG A 276 -7.22 37.72 -8.56
C ARG A 276 -6.89 37.84 -10.05
N THR A 277 -5.99 37.00 -10.56
CA THR A 277 -5.62 36.98 -11.98
C THR A 277 -6.82 36.71 -12.89
N LEU A 278 -7.69 35.76 -12.52
CA LEU A 278 -8.91 35.46 -13.30
C LEU A 278 -9.94 36.59 -13.29
N LEU A 279 -10.04 37.35 -12.20
CA LEU A 279 -10.92 38.52 -12.09
C LEU A 279 -10.39 39.74 -12.85
N GLU A 280 -9.07 39.96 -12.80
CA GLU A 280 -8.44 41.19 -13.30
C GLU A 280 -7.99 41.10 -14.76
N ARG A 281 -7.87 39.89 -15.32
CA ARG A 281 -7.39 39.72 -16.70
C ARG A 281 -8.37 40.31 -17.73
N PRO A 282 -7.90 41.09 -18.73
CA PRO A 282 -8.74 41.79 -19.68
C PRO A 282 -9.20 40.86 -20.81
N THR A 283 -10.17 39.99 -20.53
CA THR A 283 -10.72 39.02 -21.50
C THR A 283 -12.24 38.94 -21.42
N ALA A 284 -12.90 38.76 -22.57
CA ALA A 284 -14.33 38.47 -22.64
C ALA A 284 -14.66 36.99 -22.33
N MET A 285 -13.66 36.15 -22.06
CA MET A 285 -13.85 34.72 -21.82
C MET A 285 -14.51 34.42 -20.49
N ASN A 286 -15.55 33.60 -20.54
CA ASN A 286 -16.14 32.99 -19.36
C ASN A 286 -15.28 31.81 -18.90
N THR A 287 -14.95 31.76 -17.60
CA THR A 287 -14.00 30.78 -17.06
C THR A 287 -14.59 30.05 -15.86
N MET A 288 -14.41 28.73 -15.82
CA MET A 288 -14.69 27.93 -14.63
C MET A 288 -13.37 27.51 -13.98
N LEU A 289 -13.18 27.88 -12.71
CA LEU A 289 -12.11 27.35 -11.87
C LEU A 289 -12.63 26.12 -11.13
N LEU A 290 -11.95 24.99 -11.28
CA LEU A 290 -12.18 23.77 -10.52
C LEU A 290 -10.92 23.49 -9.68
N VAL A 291 -11.07 23.40 -8.37
CA VAL A 291 -10.01 22.99 -7.45
C VAL A 291 -10.45 21.67 -6.82
N LEU A 292 -9.76 20.58 -7.12
CA LEU A 292 -10.10 19.26 -6.61
C LEU A 292 -8.90 18.50 -6.07
N GLY A 293 -9.15 17.56 -5.16
CA GLY A 293 -8.18 16.52 -4.87
C GLY A 293 -8.45 15.29 -5.71
N ASP A 294 -7.41 14.57 -6.06
CA ASP A 294 -7.50 13.32 -6.79
C ASP A 294 -7.84 12.14 -5.86
N HIS A 295 -7.40 12.20 -4.60
CA HIS A 295 -7.85 11.35 -3.50
C HIS A 295 -7.74 12.08 -2.15
N GLY A 296 -8.08 11.37 -1.07
CA GLY A 296 -7.69 11.74 0.29
C GLY A 296 -6.54 10.86 0.79
N MET A 297 -6.19 10.97 2.06
CA MET A 297 -5.15 10.13 2.70
C MET A 297 -5.43 9.96 4.19
N THR A 298 -4.82 8.94 4.81
CA THR A 298 -4.83 8.82 6.27
C THR A 298 -4.02 9.94 6.93
N ASN A 299 -4.04 10.02 8.27
CA ASN A 299 -3.17 10.98 8.97
C ASN A 299 -1.66 10.65 8.80
N SER A 300 -1.32 9.40 8.43
CA SER A 300 0.04 8.99 8.05
C SER A 300 0.47 9.43 6.67
N GLY A 301 -0.45 9.96 5.86
CA GLY A 301 -0.27 10.04 4.41
C GLY A 301 -0.46 8.74 3.64
N ASP A 302 -0.93 7.65 4.27
CA ASP A 302 -1.16 6.40 3.55
C ASP A 302 -2.39 6.52 2.63
N HIS A 303 -2.31 5.97 1.42
CA HIS A 303 -3.42 5.84 0.47
C HIS A 303 -3.26 4.59 -0.44
N GLY A 304 -4.18 4.39 -1.38
CA GLY A 304 -4.28 3.21 -2.24
C GLY A 304 -5.37 2.20 -1.82
N GLY A 305 -5.95 2.38 -0.63
CA GLY A 305 -7.07 1.61 -0.09
C GLY A 305 -8.44 2.19 -0.45
N GLY A 306 -9.43 1.89 0.40
CA GLY A 306 -10.84 2.27 0.21
C GLY A 306 -11.50 2.83 1.46
N SER A 307 -10.71 3.32 2.43
CA SER A 307 -11.27 3.96 3.62
C SER A 307 -11.88 5.34 3.29
N ALA A 308 -12.73 5.86 4.17
CA ALA A 308 -13.32 7.20 3.99
C ALA A 308 -12.25 8.29 3.91
N GLN A 309 -11.21 8.23 4.75
CA GLN A 309 -10.05 9.14 4.68
C GLN A 309 -9.34 9.15 3.32
N GLU A 310 -9.22 7.98 2.68
CA GLU A 310 -8.53 7.83 1.40
C GLU A 310 -9.44 8.17 0.21
N THR A 311 -10.74 7.93 0.33
CA THR A 311 -11.70 8.09 -0.79
C THR A 311 -12.41 9.45 -0.78
N ASP A 312 -12.61 10.07 0.38
CA ASP A 312 -13.27 11.36 0.50
C ASP A 312 -12.26 12.49 0.33
N SER A 313 -12.37 13.17 -0.80
CA SER A 313 -11.68 14.40 -1.13
C SER A 313 -12.68 15.56 -1.24
N PHE A 314 -12.25 16.68 -1.83
CA PHE A 314 -13.05 17.89 -1.97
C PHE A 314 -12.95 18.44 -3.40
N LEU A 315 -14.06 19.00 -3.89
CA LEU A 315 -14.12 19.74 -5.16
C LEU A 315 -14.75 21.10 -4.89
N PHE A 316 -14.05 22.17 -5.24
CA PHE A 316 -14.54 23.54 -5.22
C PHE A 316 -14.63 24.07 -6.64
N ALA A 317 -15.75 24.71 -6.97
CA ALA A 317 -15.98 25.31 -8.27
C ALA A 317 -16.36 26.78 -8.12
N GLN A 318 -15.74 27.63 -8.93
CA GLN A 318 -16.03 29.06 -8.99
C GLN A 318 -16.10 29.55 -10.42
N TYR A 319 -17.16 30.28 -10.73
CA TYR A 319 -17.38 30.88 -12.04
C TYR A 319 -16.85 32.32 -12.08
N PHE A 320 -16.09 32.63 -13.14
CA PHE A 320 -15.55 33.95 -13.42
C PHE A 320 -16.11 34.43 -14.78
N PRO A 321 -17.02 35.43 -14.79
CA PRO A 321 -17.53 36.00 -16.03
C PRO A 321 -16.46 36.84 -16.74
N GLY A 322 -16.51 36.89 -18.07
CA GLY A 322 -15.61 37.73 -18.86
C GLY A 322 -15.87 39.24 -18.69
N ALA A 323 -14.83 40.05 -18.81
CA ALA A 323 -14.92 41.50 -18.84
C ALA A 323 -15.74 41.97 -20.05
N HIS A 324 -16.71 42.86 -19.83
CA HIS A 324 -17.59 43.44 -20.86
C HIS A 324 -18.52 42.48 -21.63
N ALA A 325 -18.82 41.30 -21.07
CA ALA A 325 -19.75 40.33 -21.70
C ALA A 325 -21.17 40.88 -21.99
N ASP A 326 -21.57 41.99 -21.35
CA ASP A 326 -22.87 42.64 -21.51
C ASP A 326 -23.06 43.42 -22.83
N ALA A 327 -22.01 43.70 -23.61
CA ALA A 327 -22.11 44.65 -24.74
C ALA A 327 -22.30 44.00 -26.13
N THR A 328 -22.01 42.72 -26.32
CA THR A 328 -21.89 42.13 -27.68
C THR A 328 -22.56 40.77 -27.91
N ARG A 329 -23.06 40.07 -26.88
CA ARG A 329 -23.83 38.81 -27.06
C ARG A 329 -25.33 39.09 -27.12
N ALA A 330 -25.99 38.60 -28.17
CA ALA A 330 -27.42 38.82 -28.47
C ALA A 330 -28.42 38.16 -27.48
N SER A 331 -27.94 37.52 -26.42
CA SER A 331 -28.75 36.96 -25.33
C SER A 331 -28.18 37.43 -23.99
N PRO A 332 -29.00 37.95 -23.06
CA PRO A 332 -28.51 38.37 -21.76
C PRO A 332 -27.97 37.14 -21.02
N LEU A 333 -26.65 37.10 -20.82
CA LEU A 333 -26.04 36.15 -19.90
C LEU A 333 -26.60 36.43 -18.51
N SER A 334 -27.08 35.39 -17.83
CA SER A 334 -27.62 35.51 -16.48
C SER A 334 -26.56 36.03 -15.51
N SER A 335 -26.94 36.91 -14.58
CA SER A 335 -26.00 37.48 -13.63
C SER A 335 -25.37 36.39 -12.74
N PRO A 336 -24.14 36.56 -12.24
CA PRO A 336 -23.51 35.59 -11.33
C PRO A 336 -24.38 35.23 -10.11
N GLY A 337 -25.16 36.18 -9.59
CA GLY A 337 -26.12 35.93 -8.52
C GLY A 337 -27.29 35.03 -8.93
N ALA A 338 -27.83 35.20 -10.14
CA ALA A 338 -28.88 34.32 -10.68
C ALA A 338 -28.36 32.90 -10.94
N ASN A 339 -27.14 32.77 -11.48
CA ASN A 339 -26.45 31.50 -11.66
C ASN A 339 -26.30 30.76 -10.33
N LEU A 340 -25.80 31.46 -9.33
CA LEU A 340 -25.63 30.91 -7.99
C LEU A 340 -26.95 30.46 -7.36
N ALA A 341 -28.00 31.27 -7.47
CA ALA A 341 -29.31 30.92 -6.95
C ALA A 341 -29.87 29.64 -7.61
N MET A 342 -29.63 29.46 -8.91
CA MET A 342 -29.98 28.22 -9.61
C MET A 342 -29.14 27.04 -9.11
N ALA A 343 -27.81 27.20 -9.01
CA ALA A 343 -26.91 26.16 -8.52
C ALA A 343 -27.31 25.67 -7.12
N LYS A 344 -27.61 26.61 -6.20
CA LYS A 344 -28.11 26.31 -4.86
C LYS A 344 -29.36 25.43 -4.85
N ARG A 345 -30.30 25.69 -5.77
CA ARG A 345 -31.51 24.86 -5.91
C ARG A 345 -31.19 23.44 -6.35
N TYR A 346 -30.28 23.25 -7.31
CA TYR A 346 -29.86 21.93 -7.76
C TYR A 346 -29.11 21.15 -6.67
N VAL A 347 -28.21 21.81 -5.92
CA VAL A 347 -27.53 21.18 -4.76
C VAL A 347 -28.56 20.64 -3.77
N GLU A 348 -29.52 21.47 -3.33
CA GLU A 348 -30.56 21.02 -2.40
C GLU A 348 -31.46 19.94 -2.99
N GLN A 349 -31.79 20.05 -4.28
CA GLN A 349 -32.61 19.06 -4.97
C GLN A 349 -31.93 17.68 -4.97
N ARG A 350 -30.65 17.56 -5.34
CA ARG A 350 -29.98 16.25 -5.37
C ARG A 350 -29.89 15.59 -3.99
N TRP A 351 -29.64 16.38 -2.95
CA TRP A 351 -29.67 15.87 -1.57
C TRP A 351 -31.07 15.42 -1.13
N ARG A 352 -32.14 16.04 -1.64
CA ARG A 352 -33.53 15.67 -1.35
C ARG A 352 -33.95 14.42 -2.11
N ASP A 353 -33.60 14.34 -3.39
CA ASP A 353 -34.05 13.29 -4.30
C ASP A 353 -33.37 11.94 -4.01
N ARG A 354 -32.22 11.94 -3.30
CA ARG A 354 -31.48 10.73 -2.89
C ARG A 354 -31.15 9.79 -4.05
N VAL A 355 -30.95 10.37 -5.24
CA VAL A 355 -30.51 9.67 -6.46
C VAL A 355 -29.21 8.90 -6.20
N ASP A 356 -28.34 9.43 -5.33
CA ASP A 356 -27.09 8.81 -4.88
C ASP A 356 -27.16 8.45 -3.37
N ALA A 357 -27.94 7.42 -3.03
CA ALA A 357 -28.13 7.01 -1.63
C ALA A 357 -26.81 6.69 -0.89
N GLU A 358 -25.74 6.33 -1.61
CA GLU A 358 -24.41 6.09 -1.03
C GLU A 358 -23.81 7.34 -0.36
N PHE A 359 -24.19 8.55 -0.80
CA PHE A 359 -23.75 9.81 -0.19
C PHE A 359 -24.50 10.16 1.10
N ASP A 360 -25.50 9.38 1.50
CA ASP A 360 -26.20 9.62 2.77
C ASP A 360 -25.26 9.57 3.98
N ARG A 361 -24.16 8.80 3.88
CA ARG A 361 -23.10 8.77 4.91
C ARG A 361 -22.48 10.16 5.16
N LEU A 362 -22.46 11.05 4.17
CA LEU A 362 -21.83 12.37 4.24
C LEU A 362 -22.74 13.47 4.82
N ARG A 363 -24.03 13.18 5.09
CA ARG A 363 -24.99 14.19 5.59
C ARG A 363 -24.58 14.84 6.90
N SER A 364 -24.01 14.06 7.82
CA SER A 364 -23.52 14.57 9.11
C SER A 364 -22.33 15.52 8.93
N CYS A 365 -21.39 15.19 8.03
CA CYS A 365 -20.32 16.12 7.67
C CYS A 365 -20.87 17.37 7.01
N ARG A 366 -21.84 17.26 6.08
CA ARG A 366 -22.51 18.43 5.48
C ARG A 366 -23.14 19.33 6.54
N ALA A 367 -23.81 18.75 7.54
CA ALA A 367 -24.42 19.48 8.65
C ALA A 367 -23.39 20.27 9.49
N ARG A 368 -22.16 19.75 9.62
CA ARG A 368 -21.07 20.34 10.41
C ARG A 368 -20.01 21.06 9.58
N ALA A 369 -20.21 21.22 8.28
CA ALA A 369 -19.21 21.74 7.36
C ALA A 369 -18.85 23.22 7.58
N GLY A 370 -19.66 23.96 8.36
CA GLY A 370 -19.43 25.37 8.65
C GLY A 370 -19.64 26.30 7.44
N VAL A 371 -20.24 25.81 6.37
CA VAL A 371 -20.60 26.55 5.15
C VAL A 371 -22.09 26.35 4.83
N PRO A 372 -22.73 27.24 4.05
CA PRO A 372 -24.14 27.08 3.68
C PRO A 372 -24.42 25.71 3.05
N HIS A 373 -25.44 25.01 3.54
CA HIS A 373 -25.76 23.64 3.08
C HIS A 373 -26.13 23.59 1.59
N ASP A 374 -26.76 24.65 1.09
CA ASP A 374 -27.16 24.83 -0.31
C ASP A 374 -25.96 25.06 -1.25
N ARG A 375 -24.74 25.13 -0.71
CA ARG A 375 -23.49 25.27 -1.47
C ARG A 375 -22.57 24.06 -1.40
N LEU A 376 -22.95 23.01 -0.65
CA LEU A 376 -22.14 21.81 -0.47
C LEU A 376 -22.89 20.55 -0.92
N GLY A 377 -22.57 20.09 -2.12
CA GLY A 377 -23.04 18.85 -2.73
C GLY A 377 -22.18 17.62 -2.39
N ALA A 378 -22.43 16.52 -3.10
CA ALA A 378 -21.55 15.37 -3.16
C ALA A 378 -21.55 14.81 -4.59
N THR A 379 -20.40 14.34 -5.08
CA THR A 379 -20.28 13.82 -6.45
C THR A 379 -19.16 12.79 -6.55
N TYR A 380 -19.23 11.92 -7.55
CA TYR A 380 -18.16 10.97 -7.85
C TYR A 380 -17.07 11.61 -8.72
N GLN A 381 -15.85 11.10 -8.59
CA GLN A 381 -14.71 11.62 -9.35
C GLN A 381 -14.89 11.57 -10.87
N VAL A 382 -15.48 10.49 -11.37
CA VAL A 382 -15.72 10.30 -12.81
C VAL A 382 -16.68 11.34 -13.40
N ASP A 383 -17.50 12.00 -12.59
CA ASP A 383 -18.49 12.99 -13.03
C ASP A 383 -17.81 14.28 -13.57
N VAL A 384 -16.58 14.57 -13.13
CA VAL A 384 -15.82 15.76 -13.55
C VAL A 384 -15.49 15.73 -15.03
N THR A 385 -15.06 14.59 -15.56
CA THR A 385 -14.69 14.45 -16.98
C THR A 385 -15.86 14.77 -17.90
N THR A 386 -17.02 14.16 -17.62
CA THR A 386 -18.26 14.39 -18.37
C THR A 386 -18.70 15.86 -18.26
N THR A 387 -18.58 16.45 -17.06
CA THR A 387 -18.97 17.84 -16.84
C THR A 387 -18.07 18.83 -17.57
N ILE A 388 -16.74 18.64 -17.55
CA ILE A 388 -15.79 19.49 -18.29
C ILE A 388 -16.06 19.42 -19.80
N ALA A 389 -16.37 18.23 -20.34
CA ALA A 389 -16.72 18.07 -21.75
C ALA A 389 -17.92 18.95 -22.12
N VAL A 390 -19.00 18.87 -21.33
CA VAL A 390 -20.23 19.63 -21.57
C VAL A 390 -20.01 21.13 -21.38
N LEU A 391 -19.29 21.55 -20.33
CA LEU A 391 -18.94 22.95 -20.07
C LEU A 391 -18.19 23.60 -21.25
N LEU A 392 -17.27 22.88 -21.88
CA LEU A 392 -16.45 23.38 -22.98
C LEU A 392 -17.04 23.14 -24.39
N GLY A 393 -18.21 22.50 -24.47
CA GLY A 393 -18.85 22.11 -25.73
C GLY A 393 -18.06 21.05 -26.50
N ARG A 394 -17.38 20.14 -25.80
CA ARG A 394 -16.63 19.03 -26.37
C ARG A 394 -17.40 17.70 -26.25
N PRO A 395 -17.11 16.72 -27.11
CA PRO A 395 -17.67 15.38 -26.95
C PRO A 395 -17.34 14.81 -25.57
N ILE A 396 -18.33 14.19 -24.93
CA ILE A 396 -18.10 13.40 -23.71
C ILE A 396 -17.21 12.21 -24.11
N PRO A 397 -16.07 11.97 -23.42
CA PRO A 397 -15.20 10.85 -23.75
C PRO A 397 -15.98 9.54 -23.84
N TYR A 398 -15.72 8.77 -24.91
CA TYR A 398 -16.60 7.69 -25.34
C TYR A 398 -16.89 6.65 -24.24
N SER A 399 -15.88 6.30 -23.44
CA SER A 399 -15.99 5.30 -22.38
C SER A 399 -16.35 5.89 -21.02
N SER A 400 -16.62 7.20 -20.90
CA SER A 400 -16.92 7.83 -19.61
C SER A 400 -18.15 7.19 -18.96
N PHE A 401 -18.04 6.90 -17.65
CA PHE A 401 -19.15 6.51 -16.75
C PHE A 401 -19.71 7.71 -15.98
N GLY A 402 -19.05 8.87 -16.11
CA GLY A 402 -19.40 10.07 -15.38
C GLY A 402 -20.74 10.65 -15.82
N ARG A 403 -21.39 11.30 -14.86
CA ARG A 403 -22.61 12.07 -15.06
C ARG A 403 -22.28 13.54 -15.18
N VAL A 404 -23.06 14.25 -15.98
CA VAL A 404 -23.06 15.72 -15.95
C VAL A 404 -23.45 16.19 -14.55
N MET A 405 -22.77 17.20 -14.01
CA MET A 405 -23.13 17.90 -12.78
C MET A 405 -23.97 19.14 -13.12
N PRO A 406 -25.31 19.10 -12.98
CA PRO A 406 -26.17 20.23 -13.35
C PRO A 406 -25.80 21.52 -12.62
N GLU A 407 -25.37 21.41 -11.36
CA GLU A 407 -24.96 22.51 -10.50
C GLU A 407 -23.89 23.38 -11.16
N LEU A 408 -22.89 22.76 -11.80
CA LEU A 408 -21.79 23.49 -12.45
C LEU A 408 -22.22 24.11 -13.77
N LEU A 409 -23.14 23.46 -14.50
CA LEU A 409 -23.68 24.03 -15.73
C LEU A 409 -24.47 25.30 -15.45
N VAL A 410 -25.37 25.26 -14.46
CA VAL A 410 -26.21 26.43 -14.11
C VAL A 410 -25.42 27.51 -13.36
N LEU A 411 -24.32 27.15 -12.68
CA LEU A 411 -23.37 28.11 -12.11
C LEU A 411 -22.67 28.93 -13.19
N ALA A 412 -22.40 28.32 -14.36
CA ALA A 412 -21.85 29.02 -15.51
C ALA A 412 -22.92 29.81 -16.28
N ASN A 413 -24.13 29.24 -16.43
CA ASN A 413 -25.24 29.86 -17.14
C ASN A 413 -26.58 29.32 -16.64
N ALA A 414 -27.34 30.13 -15.90
CA ALA A 414 -28.64 29.74 -15.31
C ALA A 414 -29.69 29.31 -16.35
N SER A 415 -29.54 29.73 -17.61
CA SER A 415 -30.46 29.44 -18.71
C SER A 415 -30.08 28.21 -19.53
N VAL A 416 -29.04 27.47 -19.12
CA VAL A 416 -28.60 26.25 -19.80
C VAL A 416 -29.69 25.17 -19.75
N ASN A 417 -29.89 24.47 -20.86
CA ASN A 417 -30.84 23.37 -20.93
C ASN A 417 -30.21 22.10 -20.31
N VAL A 418 -30.40 21.93 -19.00
CA VAL A 418 -29.90 20.78 -18.22
C VAL A 418 -30.45 19.45 -18.76
N ASP A 419 -31.75 19.40 -19.09
CA ASP A 419 -32.39 18.17 -19.60
C ASP A 419 -31.73 17.70 -20.90
N ALA A 420 -31.37 18.63 -21.80
CA ALA A 420 -30.65 18.31 -23.03
C ALA A 420 -29.22 17.78 -22.76
N ALA A 421 -28.55 18.31 -21.75
CA ALA A 421 -27.23 17.84 -21.34
C ALA A 421 -27.30 16.41 -20.74
N GLU A 422 -28.27 16.16 -19.86
CA GLU A 422 -28.51 14.83 -19.28
C GLU A 422 -28.91 13.82 -20.35
N GLU A 423 -29.80 14.18 -21.29
CA GLU A 423 -30.21 13.28 -22.37
C GLU A 423 -29.04 12.97 -23.33
N CYS A 424 -28.16 13.93 -23.58
CA CYS A 424 -26.92 13.67 -24.32
C CYS A 424 -26.03 12.65 -23.60
N ASN A 425 -25.79 12.86 -22.31
CA ASN A 425 -24.98 11.95 -21.50
C ASN A 425 -25.60 10.55 -21.42
N LEU A 426 -26.94 10.46 -21.34
CA LEU A 426 -27.66 9.19 -21.32
C LEU A 426 -27.48 8.44 -22.63
N ARG A 427 -27.58 9.14 -23.77
CA ARG A 427 -27.30 8.55 -25.09
C ARG A 427 -25.86 8.05 -25.21
N GLN A 428 -24.88 8.78 -24.68
CA GLN A 428 -23.48 8.33 -24.66
C GLN A 428 -23.33 7.05 -23.85
N LEU A 429 -23.87 6.98 -22.63
CA LEU A 429 -23.80 5.76 -21.81
C LEU A 429 -24.53 4.58 -22.46
N GLN A 430 -25.73 4.79 -23.02
CA GLN A 430 -26.48 3.74 -23.71
C GLN A 430 -25.73 3.21 -24.93
N ARG A 431 -25.07 4.10 -25.69
CA ARG A 431 -24.21 3.73 -26.81
C ARG A 431 -23.03 2.89 -26.34
N TYR A 432 -22.31 3.34 -25.31
CA TYR A 432 -21.20 2.59 -24.73
C TYR A 432 -21.64 1.21 -24.23
N PHE A 433 -22.73 1.12 -23.48
CA PHE A 433 -23.24 -0.16 -22.98
C PHE A 433 -23.57 -1.15 -24.10
N ARG A 434 -24.15 -0.66 -25.20
CA ARG A 434 -24.50 -1.47 -26.37
C ARG A 434 -23.26 -1.94 -27.12
N GLU A 435 -22.34 -1.03 -27.43
CA GLU A 435 -21.17 -1.31 -28.28
C GLU A 435 -20.06 -2.06 -27.51
N SER A 436 -19.92 -1.87 -26.20
CA SER A 436 -18.99 -2.64 -25.36
C SER A 436 -19.49 -4.04 -25.02
N GLU A 437 -20.73 -4.39 -25.42
CA GLU A 437 -21.43 -5.62 -25.03
C GLU A 437 -21.49 -5.79 -23.49
N MET A 438 -21.62 -4.68 -22.76
CA MET A 438 -21.75 -4.73 -21.31
C MET A 438 -23.00 -5.52 -20.92
N LYS A 439 -22.83 -6.52 -20.05
CA LYS A 439 -23.93 -7.39 -19.61
C LYS A 439 -24.90 -6.57 -18.77
N VAL A 440 -26.10 -6.30 -19.29
CA VAL A 440 -27.17 -5.61 -18.57
C VAL A 440 -28.16 -6.64 -18.00
N PRO A 441 -28.49 -6.58 -16.69
CA PRO A 441 -29.54 -7.43 -16.10
C PRO A 441 -30.90 -7.18 -16.76
N ARG A 442 -31.72 -8.22 -16.89
CA ARG A 442 -33.05 -8.10 -17.52
C ARG A 442 -34.01 -7.20 -16.75
N ASP A 443 -33.78 -7.06 -15.45
CA ASP A 443 -34.54 -6.30 -14.46
C ASP A 443 -33.88 -4.95 -14.10
N ALA A 444 -32.91 -4.50 -14.90
CA ALA A 444 -32.20 -3.24 -14.65
C ALA A 444 -33.17 -2.05 -14.62
N ALA A 445 -33.18 -1.30 -13.52
CA ALA A 445 -34.15 -0.23 -13.26
C ALA A 445 -34.21 0.83 -14.38
N TRP A 446 -33.08 1.16 -15.01
CA TRP A 446 -32.97 2.15 -16.08
C TRP A 446 -33.53 1.70 -17.44
N THR A 447 -33.89 0.41 -17.57
CA THR A 447 -34.52 -0.16 -18.76
C THR A 447 -36.04 -0.07 -18.73
N ALA A 448 -36.63 0.15 -17.56
CA ALA A 448 -38.05 0.43 -17.44
C ALA A 448 -38.37 1.81 -18.04
N THR A 449 -39.25 1.86 -19.03
CA THR A 449 -39.64 3.10 -19.72
C THR A 449 -40.67 3.93 -18.94
N ALA A 450 -41.25 3.39 -17.86
CA ALA A 450 -42.28 4.04 -17.08
C ALA A 450 -41.75 4.50 -15.71
N GLY A 451 -41.74 5.81 -15.47
CA GLY A 451 -41.65 6.41 -14.12
C GLY A 451 -40.28 6.92 -13.64
N ALA A 452 -39.16 6.58 -14.29
CA ALA A 452 -37.83 7.05 -13.89
C ALA A 452 -37.39 8.29 -14.69
N SER A 453 -36.88 9.32 -14.00
CA SER A 453 -36.29 10.51 -14.63
C SER A 453 -34.97 10.18 -15.35
N THR A 454 -34.57 11.01 -16.31
CA THR A 454 -33.27 10.88 -17.00
C THR A 454 -32.10 10.88 -16.00
N ALA A 455 -32.13 11.79 -15.01
CA ALA A 455 -31.17 11.82 -13.92
C ALA A 455 -31.07 10.50 -13.13
N GLN A 456 -32.20 9.86 -12.80
CA GLN A 456 -32.18 8.56 -12.09
C GLN A 456 -31.60 7.46 -12.97
N ARG A 457 -31.99 7.42 -14.25
CA ARG A 457 -31.47 6.42 -15.21
C ARG A 457 -29.96 6.56 -15.40
N LEU A 458 -29.46 7.81 -15.50
CA LEU A 458 -28.04 8.11 -15.54
C LEU A 458 -27.31 7.63 -14.29
N ALA A 459 -27.88 7.89 -13.10
CA ALA A 459 -27.33 7.45 -11.83
C ALA A 459 -27.22 5.93 -11.75
N ASP A 460 -28.30 5.22 -12.07
CA ASP A 460 -28.30 3.75 -12.01
C ASP A 460 -27.31 3.14 -13.02
N MET A 461 -27.26 3.69 -14.24
CA MET A 461 -26.31 3.24 -15.27
C MET A 461 -24.85 3.52 -14.88
N SER A 462 -24.56 4.73 -14.39
CA SER A 462 -23.22 5.10 -13.94
C SER A 462 -22.77 4.21 -12.78
N PHE A 463 -23.62 4.04 -11.77
CA PHE A 463 -23.36 3.16 -10.63
C PHE A 463 -23.11 1.71 -11.08
N TYR A 464 -23.94 1.19 -11.99
CA TYR A 464 -23.75 -0.15 -12.53
C TYR A 464 -22.42 -0.29 -13.29
N ALA A 465 -22.09 0.64 -14.19
CA ALA A 465 -20.85 0.61 -14.96
C ALA A 465 -19.61 0.61 -14.05
N ARG A 466 -19.60 1.51 -13.05
CA ARG A 466 -18.54 1.60 -12.04
C ARG A 466 -18.36 0.27 -11.29
N ARG A 467 -19.46 -0.34 -10.85
CA ARG A 467 -19.44 -1.63 -10.16
C ARG A 467 -18.99 -2.78 -11.07
N THR A 468 -19.51 -2.87 -12.28
CA THR A 468 -19.18 -3.92 -13.27
C THR A 468 -17.73 -3.84 -13.74
N ARG A 469 -17.08 -2.67 -13.68
CA ARG A 469 -15.65 -2.56 -13.96
C ARG A 469 -14.78 -3.37 -12.99
N THR A 470 -15.33 -3.75 -11.82
CA THR A 470 -14.66 -4.65 -10.87
C THR A 470 -15.03 -6.14 -11.05
N ASP A 471 -15.79 -6.50 -12.09
CA ASP A 471 -16.17 -7.90 -12.34
C ASP A 471 -14.99 -8.77 -12.78
N MET A 472 -14.92 -9.94 -12.16
CA MET A 472 -13.84 -10.93 -12.27
C MET A 472 -14.27 -12.21 -13.01
N ASN A 473 -13.30 -12.91 -13.61
CA ASN A 473 -13.52 -14.23 -14.21
C ASN A 473 -13.62 -15.32 -13.13
N ARG A 474 -14.84 -15.57 -12.66
CA ARG A 474 -15.14 -16.56 -11.60
C ARG A 474 -14.65 -17.98 -11.93
N ARG A 475 -14.66 -18.40 -13.20
CA ARG A 475 -14.22 -19.75 -13.60
C ARG A 475 -12.70 -19.88 -13.47
N GLY A 476 -11.96 -18.88 -13.96
CA GLY A 476 -10.51 -18.87 -13.84
C GLY A 476 -10.05 -18.78 -12.38
N MET A 477 -10.74 -17.99 -11.54
CA MET A 477 -10.48 -17.98 -10.09
C MET A 477 -10.70 -19.36 -9.46
N PHE A 478 -11.81 -20.04 -9.78
CA PHE A 478 -12.08 -21.38 -9.25
C PHE A 478 -10.98 -22.38 -9.64
N LEU A 479 -10.59 -22.39 -10.92
CA LEU A 479 -9.53 -23.28 -11.43
C LEU A 479 -8.18 -22.95 -10.77
N GLY A 480 -7.83 -21.67 -10.68
CA GLY A 480 -6.61 -21.20 -10.01
C GLY A 480 -6.57 -21.59 -8.54
N SER A 481 -7.63 -21.31 -7.77
CA SER A 481 -7.70 -21.66 -6.35
C SER A 481 -7.68 -23.17 -6.13
N THR A 482 -8.32 -23.94 -7.00
CA THR A 482 -8.31 -25.41 -6.92
C THR A 482 -6.92 -25.98 -7.20
N ALA A 483 -6.22 -25.46 -8.21
CA ALA A 483 -4.85 -25.85 -8.52
C ALA A 483 -3.87 -25.47 -7.38
N LEU A 484 -4.08 -24.31 -6.73
CA LEU A 484 -3.33 -23.92 -5.53
C LEU A 484 -3.57 -24.91 -4.38
N LEU A 485 -4.82 -25.31 -4.14
CA LEU A 485 -5.13 -26.34 -3.14
C LEU A 485 -4.47 -27.68 -3.47
N LEU A 486 -4.44 -28.10 -4.74
CA LEU A 486 -3.73 -29.32 -5.16
C LEU A 486 -2.21 -29.21 -4.92
N CYS A 487 -1.61 -28.05 -5.20
CA CYS A 487 -0.21 -27.78 -4.84
C CYS A 487 -0.01 -27.90 -3.31
N ALA A 488 -0.93 -27.32 -2.55
CA ALA A 488 -1.00 -27.41 -1.09
C ALA A 488 -1.46 -28.77 -0.54
N MET A 489 -1.79 -29.76 -1.37
CA MET A 489 -1.97 -31.16 -0.96
C MET A 489 -0.87 -32.12 -1.46
N SER A 490 -0.02 -31.68 -2.40
CA SER A 490 1.05 -32.50 -3.00
C SER A 490 2.06 -33.10 -2.00
N LEU A 491 2.27 -32.46 -0.84
CA LEU A 491 3.11 -32.98 0.25
C LEU A 491 2.56 -34.25 0.89
N LEU A 492 1.24 -34.42 0.93
CA LEU A 492 0.62 -35.65 1.44
C LEU A 492 0.96 -36.86 0.56
N TRP A 493 1.43 -36.61 -0.67
CA TRP A 493 1.85 -37.63 -1.62
C TRP A 493 3.34 -37.97 -1.49
N SER A 494 4.14 -37.19 -0.75
CA SER A 494 5.52 -37.53 -0.40
C SER A 494 5.54 -38.43 0.85
N PRO A 495 5.94 -39.71 0.75
CA PRO A 495 5.99 -40.61 1.90
C PRO A 495 6.93 -40.11 3.01
N ALA A 496 8.02 -39.44 2.63
CA ALA A 496 9.01 -38.89 3.54
C ALA A 496 8.45 -37.73 4.37
N ILE A 497 7.69 -36.82 3.74
CA ILE A 497 7.14 -35.67 4.46
C ILE A 497 5.86 -36.03 5.22
N ARG A 498 5.03 -36.92 4.66
CA ARG A 498 3.84 -37.45 5.32
C ARG A 498 4.14 -38.08 6.67
N ALA A 499 5.28 -38.78 6.79
CA ALA A 499 5.73 -39.38 8.05
C ALA A 499 6.00 -38.34 9.17
N HIS A 500 6.26 -37.08 8.81
CA HIS A 500 6.55 -35.99 9.74
C HIS A 500 5.36 -35.04 9.98
N MET A 501 4.28 -35.17 9.20
CA MET A 501 3.12 -34.26 9.22
C MET A 501 1.94 -34.77 10.04
N LEU A 502 1.71 -36.09 10.08
CA LEU A 502 0.57 -36.66 10.79
C LEU A 502 0.99 -37.14 12.20
N PRO A 503 0.28 -36.72 13.27
CA PRO A 503 0.53 -37.26 14.59
C PRO A 503 0.13 -38.74 14.62
N GLY A 504 1.11 -39.64 14.77
CA GLY A 504 0.84 -41.05 15.02
C GLY A 504 0.20 -41.28 16.41
N SER A 505 -0.30 -42.49 16.66
CA SER A 505 -0.92 -42.86 17.95
C SER A 505 -0.01 -42.69 19.17
N ARG A 506 1.32 -42.63 18.96
CA ARG A 506 2.35 -42.38 19.98
C ARG A 506 2.86 -40.94 20.02
N ALA A 507 2.21 -40.00 19.33
CA ALA A 507 2.63 -38.61 19.30
C ALA A 507 2.55 -37.95 20.69
N GLY A 508 3.63 -37.27 21.09
CA GLY A 508 3.68 -36.51 22.34
C GLY A 508 2.71 -35.32 22.35
N TRP A 509 2.44 -34.77 23.53
CA TRP A 509 1.50 -33.66 23.73
C TRP A 509 1.80 -32.43 22.87
N VAL A 510 3.08 -32.06 22.75
CA VAL A 510 3.53 -30.93 21.91
C VAL A 510 3.10 -31.11 20.46
N MET A 511 3.33 -32.29 19.86
CA MET A 511 2.95 -32.57 18.48
C MET A 511 1.42 -32.50 18.26
N ARG A 512 0.62 -32.98 19.22
CA ARG A 512 -0.85 -32.90 19.12
C ARG A 512 -1.32 -31.45 19.20
N TRP A 513 -0.77 -30.65 20.11
CA TRP A 513 -1.10 -29.24 20.21
C TRP A 513 -0.66 -28.44 18.98
N THR A 514 0.53 -28.73 18.44
CA THR A 514 0.99 -28.17 17.16
C THR A 514 -0.02 -28.44 16.03
N ALA A 515 -0.56 -29.65 15.95
CA ALA A 515 -1.60 -29.97 14.96
C ALA A 515 -2.89 -29.16 15.19
N VAL A 516 -3.32 -28.99 16.44
CA VAL A 516 -4.47 -28.13 16.79
C VAL A 516 -4.21 -26.67 16.39
N VAL A 517 -3.04 -26.12 16.72
CA VAL A 517 -2.64 -24.75 16.35
C VAL A 517 -2.66 -24.55 14.84
N LEU A 518 -2.14 -25.53 14.08
CA LEU A 518 -2.19 -25.48 12.63
C LEU A 518 -3.62 -25.50 12.10
N VAL A 519 -4.50 -26.35 12.65
CA VAL A 519 -5.93 -26.37 12.27
C VAL A 519 -6.59 -25.03 12.58
N LEU A 520 -6.37 -24.47 13.77
CA LEU A 520 -6.91 -23.16 14.13
C LEU A 520 -6.43 -22.07 13.17
N ARG A 521 -5.14 -22.07 12.82
CA ARG A 521 -4.54 -21.13 11.86
C ARG A 521 -5.13 -21.25 10.46
N LEU A 522 -5.47 -22.46 10.00
CA LEU A 522 -6.07 -22.67 8.68
C LEU A 522 -7.57 -22.34 8.67
N CYS A 523 -8.27 -22.57 9.78
CA CYS A 523 -9.68 -22.24 9.90
C CYS A 523 -9.93 -20.73 10.10
N SER A 524 -8.98 -20.01 10.70
CA SER A 524 -9.16 -18.58 10.99
C SER A 524 -9.39 -17.75 9.75
N VAL A 525 -8.79 -18.10 8.60
CA VAL A 525 -8.98 -17.43 7.30
C VAL A 525 -10.45 -17.33 6.88
N PHE A 526 -11.33 -18.21 7.37
CA PHE A 526 -12.77 -18.16 7.08
C PHE A 526 -13.58 -17.30 8.06
N SER A 527 -12.94 -16.69 9.07
CA SER A 527 -13.58 -15.73 9.97
C SER A 527 -13.79 -14.38 9.29
N ASN A 528 -14.91 -13.71 9.59
CA ASN A 528 -15.20 -12.36 9.10
C ASN A 528 -14.15 -11.32 9.55
N SER A 529 -13.44 -11.59 10.64
CA SER A 529 -12.43 -10.68 11.22
C SER A 529 -10.99 -11.14 10.96
N PHE A 530 -10.77 -12.16 10.12
CA PHE A 530 -9.47 -12.85 10.07
C PHE A 530 -8.31 -11.93 9.67
N VAL A 531 -8.54 -11.02 8.72
CA VAL A 531 -7.49 -10.06 8.31
C VAL A 531 -7.29 -8.98 9.37
N VAL A 532 -8.34 -8.64 10.13
CA VAL A 532 -8.28 -7.53 11.09
C VAL A 532 -7.53 -7.91 12.36
N ASN A 533 -7.75 -9.13 12.86
CA ASN A 533 -7.17 -9.62 14.11
C ASN A 533 -6.02 -10.62 13.90
N GLU A 534 -5.47 -10.69 12.69
CA GLU A 534 -4.46 -11.69 12.32
C GLU A 534 -3.23 -11.61 13.23
N ASP A 535 -2.80 -10.39 13.56
CA ASP A 535 -1.69 -10.09 14.46
C ASP A 535 -1.90 -10.69 15.86
N SER A 536 -3.06 -10.43 16.47
CA SER A 536 -3.40 -10.91 17.81
C SER A 536 -3.59 -12.43 17.85
N GLU A 537 -4.18 -13.01 16.80
CA GLU A 537 -4.35 -14.45 16.63
C GLU A 537 -2.99 -15.16 16.56
N VAL A 538 -2.13 -14.73 15.63
CA VAL A 538 -0.81 -15.35 15.41
C VAL A 538 0.05 -15.22 16.68
N LEU A 539 0.04 -14.06 17.34
CA LEU A 539 0.75 -13.87 18.61
C LEU A 539 0.24 -14.83 19.70
N GLY A 540 -1.09 -15.01 19.80
CA GLY A 540 -1.71 -15.94 20.72
C GLY A 540 -1.31 -17.41 20.46
N LEU A 541 -1.38 -17.83 19.20
CA LEU A 541 -1.00 -19.17 18.76
C LEU A 541 0.49 -19.46 19.02
N LEU A 542 1.39 -18.54 18.64
CA LEU A 542 2.83 -18.66 18.89
C LEU A 542 3.13 -18.74 20.38
N SER A 543 2.53 -17.85 21.16
CA SER A 543 2.72 -17.81 22.62
C SER A 543 2.31 -19.12 23.28
N SER A 544 1.24 -19.76 22.81
CA SER A 544 0.80 -21.06 23.34
C SER A 544 1.84 -22.15 23.11
N LEU A 545 2.47 -22.19 21.93
CA LEU A 545 3.50 -23.16 21.60
C LEU A 545 4.79 -22.90 22.37
N LEU A 546 5.24 -21.65 22.44
CA LEU A 546 6.42 -21.29 23.22
C LEU A 546 6.25 -21.62 24.71
N ALA A 547 5.07 -21.40 25.28
CA ALA A 547 4.76 -21.80 26.66
C ALA A 547 4.85 -23.32 26.85
N LEU A 548 4.31 -24.11 25.93
CA LEU A 548 4.40 -25.58 25.98
C LEU A 548 5.83 -26.11 25.81
N LEU A 549 6.68 -25.42 25.06
CA LEU A 549 8.10 -25.74 24.92
C LEU A 549 8.91 -25.33 26.16
N LEU A 550 8.52 -24.22 26.81
CA LEU A 550 9.18 -23.65 27.98
C LEU A 550 8.91 -24.47 29.26
N VAL A 551 7.65 -24.81 29.54
CA VAL A 551 7.24 -25.42 30.82
C VAL A 551 8.02 -26.69 31.16
N PRO A 552 8.18 -27.68 30.25
CA PRO A 552 8.95 -28.89 30.55
C PRO A 552 10.44 -28.59 30.85
N ARG A 553 11.04 -27.64 30.11
CA ARG A 553 12.45 -27.24 30.29
C ARG A 553 12.66 -26.49 31.61
N ALA A 554 11.74 -25.60 31.98
CA ALA A 554 11.74 -24.89 33.25
C ALA A 554 11.56 -25.85 34.44
N LEU A 555 10.62 -26.80 34.36
CA LEU A 555 10.41 -27.81 35.39
C LEU A 555 11.61 -28.76 35.56
N ALA A 556 12.28 -29.11 34.45
CA ALA A 556 13.51 -29.90 34.50
C ALA A 556 14.69 -29.11 35.12
N TRP A 557 14.75 -27.80 34.90
CA TRP A 557 15.70 -26.93 35.58
C TRP A 557 15.41 -26.78 37.09
N TRP A 558 14.15 -26.53 37.47
CA TRP A 558 13.72 -26.42 38.87
C TRP A 558 14.04 -27.68 39.68
N ARG A 559 13.67 -28.86 39.14
CA ARG A 559 13.94 -30.16 39.80
C ARG A 559 15.43 -30.46 40.00
N ARG A 560 16.33 -29.84 39.23
CA ARG A 560 17.79 -29.96 39.45
C ARG A 560 18.28 -29.13 40.64
N HIS A 561 17.60 -28.04 40.99
CA HIS A 561 18.06 -27.08 42.01
C HIS A 561 17.34 -27.24 43.36
N HIS A 562 16.26 -28.04 43.42
CA HIS A 562 15.55 -28.38 44.66
C HIS A 562 15.69 -29.88 45.00
N PRO A 563 16.58 -30.25 45.95
CA PRO A 563 16.99 -31.64 46.18
C PRO A 563 15.96 -32.57 46.87
N GLU A 564 14.84 -32.05 47.39
CA GLU A 564 13.86 -32.85 48.15
C GLU A 564 12.94 -33.75 47.30
N SER A 565 13.01 -33.68 45.96
CA SER A 565 12.13 -34.46 45.07
C SER A 565 12.78 -35.70 44.42
N ARG A 566 13.82 -36.29 45.04
CA ARG A 566 14.53 -37.45 44.49
C ARG A 566 13.79 -38.78 44.74
N SER A 567 12.69 -39.00 44.04
CA SER A 567 12.18 -40.37 43.84
C SER A 567 11.53 -40.48 42.47
N LEU A 568 12.33 -40.82 41.45
CA LEU A 568 12.02 -41.53 40.20
C LEU A 568 13.02 -41.10 39.12
N GLY A 569 13.79 -42.07 38.63
CA GLY A 569 14.93 -41.85 37.75
C GLY A 569 14.55 -41.48 36.31
N ARG A 570 15.18 -40.42 35.80
CA ARG A 570 15.88 -40.35 34.50
C ARG A 570 16.61 -39.01 34.45
N ALA A 571 17.89 -39.02 34.09
CA ALA A 571 18.66 -37.79 33.89
C ALA A 571 18.18 -37.10 32.60
N ASP A 572 17.22 -36.19 32.71
CA ASP A 572 16.77 -35.37 31.57
C ASP A 572 17.74 -34.20 31.34
N THR A 573 18.32 -34.16 30.15
CA THR A 573 19.42 -33.30 29.71
C THR A 573 18.96 -31.95 29.13
N ALA A 574 18.06 -31.21 29.79
CA ALA A 574 17.68 -29.87 29.30
C ALA A 574 18.71 -28.81 29.76
N ALA A 575 19.30 -28.03 28.85
CA ALA A 575 20.21 -26.96 29.22
C ALA A 575 19.43 -25.77 29.83
N PRO A 576 19.85 -25.20 30.98
CA PRO A 576 19.19 -24.03 31.60
C PRO A 576 19.02 -22.84 30.64
N GLU A 577 19.97 -22.68 29.72
CA GLU A 577 20.02 -21.60 28.73
C GLU A 577 18.82 -21.62 27.76
N GLU A 578 18.32 -22.79 27.38
CA GLU A 578 17.16 -22.90 26.47
C GLU A 578 15.86 -22.42 27.13
N ALA A 579 15.67 -22.74 28.41
CA ALA A 579 14.49 -22.29 29.17
C ALA A 579 14.52 -20.77 29.37
N VAL A 580 15.69 -20.21 29.70
CA VAL A 580 15.88 -18.75 29.82
C VAL A 580 15.60 -18.06 28.49
N PHE A 581 16.13 -18.58 27.38
CA PHE A 581 15.89 -18.03 26.05
C PHE A 581 14.39 -18.04 25.68
N LEU A 582 13.71 -19.18 25.81
CA LEU A 582 12.27 -19.27 25.50
C LEU A 582 11.42 -18.39 26.40
N GLY A 583 11.78 -18.27 27.69
CA GLY A 583 11.10 -17.38 28.64
C GLY A 583 11.28 -15.91 28.27
N ALA A 584 12.51 -15.49 27.96
CA ALA A 584 12.81 -14.13 27.51
C ALA A 584 12.12 -13.80 26.19
N LEU A 585 12.10 -14.73 25.23
CA LEU A 585 11.44 -14.57 23.95
C LEU A 585 9.91 -14.41 24.12
N LEU A 586 9.28 -15.29 24.91
CA LEU A 586 7.85 -15.25 25.17
C LEU A 586 7.43 -13.96 25.89
N LEU A 587 8.15 -13.60 26.96
CA LEU A 587 7.87 -12.39 27.73
C LEU A 587 8.10 -11.14 26.88
N GLY A 588 9.22 -11.09 26.14
CA GLY A 588 9.56 -10.00 25.24
C GLY A 588 8.48 -9.80 24.18
N MET A 589 8.03 -10.86 23.51
CA MET A 589 6.93 -10.77 22.54
C MET A 589 5.63 -10.28 23.17
N ARG A 590 5.26 -10.79 24.35
CA ARG A 590 4.01 -10.41 25.03
C ARG A 590 3.98 -8.97 25.52
N LEU A 591 5.13 -8.41 25.88
CA LEU A 591 5.24 -7.01 26.32
C LEU A 591 5.44 -6.05 25.15
N ALA A 592 6.28 -6.41 24.17
CA ALA A 592 6.70 -5.51 23.10
C ALA A 592 5.71 -5.49 21.93
N VAL A 593 5.20 -6.63 21.47
CA VAL A 593 4.35 -6.68 20.26
C VAL A 593 3.11 -5.79 20.40
N PRO A 594 2.34 -5.79 21.52
CA PRO A 594 1.16 -4.92 21.64
C PRO A 594 1.44 -3.42 21.48
N VAL A 595 2.64 -2.94 21.83
CA VAL A 595 3.01 -1.52 21.70
C VAL A 595 3.73 -1.19 20.39
N LEU A 596 4.23 -2.21 19.69
CA LEU A 596 4.89 -2.11 18.38
C LEU A 596 3.90 -2.26 17.20
N LEU A 597 2.72 -2.82 17.44
CA LEU A 597 1.67 -2.91 16.43
C LEU A 597 1.12 -1.52 16.08
N ARG A 598 0.86 -1.33 14.78
CA ARG A 598 0.02 -0.21 14.32
C ARG A 598 -1.43 -0.62 14.50
N TYR A 599 -2.20 0.17 15.26
CA TYR A 599 -3.60 -0.18 15.51
C TYR A 599 -4.39 -0.16 14.20
N ARG A 600 -5.17 -1.21 13.97
CA ARG A 600 -6.11 -1.28 12.86
C ARG A 600 -7.53 -1.08 13.37
N ALA A 601 -8.19 -0.04 12.89
CA ALA A 601 -9.58 0.21 13.22
C ALA A 601 -10.49 -0.86 12.59
N HIS A 602 -11.33 -1.48 13.42
CA HIS A 602 -12.21 -2.58 13.01
C HIS A 602 -13.24 -2.22 11.94
N ILE A 603 -13.69 -0.96 11.90
CA ILE A 603 -14.80 -0.50 11.06
C ILE A 603 -14.29 0.18 9.78
N SER A 604 -13.32 1.09 9.90
CA SER A 604 -12.74 1.81 8.76
C SER A 604 -11.65 1.02 8.06
N HIS A 605 -11.13 -0.05 8.68
CA HIS A 605 -9.96 -0.81 8.24
C HIS A 605 -8.70 0.03 7.99
N THR A 606 -8.66 1.26 8.52
CA THR A 606 -7.50 2.14 8.52
C THR A 606 -6.48 1.63 9.54
N VAL A 607 -5.20 1.70 9.18
CA VAL A 607 -4.08 1.40 10.08
C VAL A 607 -3.46 2.71 10.51
N GLU A 608 -3.13 2.83 11.79
CA GLU A 608 -2.38 3.99 12.29
C GLU A 608 -1.02 4.11 11.60
N ALA A 609 -0.56 5.34 11.40
CA ALA A 609 0.74 5.67 10.81
C ALA A 609 1.91 4.95 11.49
N GLU A 610 1.84 4.89 12.81
CA GLU A 610 2.96 4.60 13.67
C GLU A 610 2.52 3.78 14.87
N SER A 611 3.44 2.94 15.36
CA SER A 611 3.23 2.24 16.61
C SER A 611 3.20 3.21 17.79
N ALA A 612 2.71 2.76 18.95
CA ALA A 612 2.78 3.57 20.17
C ALA A 612 4.24 3.91 20.55
N VAL A 613 5.18 3.01 20.24
CA VAL A 613 6.61 3.22 20.46
C VAL A 613 7.18 4.26 19.49
N ASP A 614 6.86 4.17 18.19
CA ASP A 614 7.35 5.13 17.20
C ASP A 614 6.85 6.55 17.52
N ARG A 615 5.58 6.69 17.89
CA ARG A 615 5.01 7.97 18.35
C ARG A 615 5.78 8.56 19.54
N ALA A 616 6.06 7.74 20.55
CA ALA A 616 6.84 8.18 21.71
C ALA A 616 8.29 8.56 21.34
N LEU A 617 8.88 7.91 20.33
CA LEU A 617 10.21 8.24 19.83
C LEU A 617 10.23 9.54 19.02
N LEU A 618 9.15 9.87 18.31
CA LEU A 618 9.04 11.14 17.60
C LEU A 618 8.99 12.36 18.52
N GLU A 619 8.44 12.21 19.73
CA GLU A 619 8.44 13.26 20.77
C GLU A 619 9.85 13.59 21.27
N LEU A 620 10.84 12.72 21.04
CA LEU A 620 12.22 12.98 21.42
C LEU A 620 12.89 14.01 20.48
N PRO A 621 13.73 14.90 21.03
CA PRO A 621 14.58 15.80 20.24
C PRO A 621 15.32 15.03 19.13
N ALA A 622 15.41 15.62 17.93
CA ALA A 622 16.03 14.99 16.76
C ALA A 622 17.46 14.46 17.03
N ALA A 623 18.23 15.15 17.89
CA ALA A 623 19.57 14.74 18.29
C ALA A 623 19.63 13.40 19.05
N MET A 624 18.51 12.95 19.65
CA MET A 624 18.41 11.66 20.36
C MET A 624 17.88 10.53 19.48
N ARG A 625 17.43 10.81 18.25
CA ARG A 625 16.94 9.81 17.30
C ARG A 625 18.12 9.19 16.55
N VAL A 626 18.72 8.16 17.14
CA VAL A 626 19.86 7.45 16.54
C VAL A 626 19.36 6.46 15.48
N GLU A 627 19.35 6.88 14.21
CA GLU A 627 18.91 6.05 13.07
C GLU A 627 19.67 4.72 12.92
N ARG A 628 20.89 4.68 13.47
CA ARG A 628 21.81 3.52 13.44
C ARG A 628 21.60 2.56 14.61
N LEU A 629 20.60 2.80 15.47
CA LEU A 629 20.37 2.01 16.68
C LEU A 629 20.10 0.54 16.37
N GLY A 630 19.34 0.23 15.32
CA GLY A 630 19.11 -1.16 14.87
C GLY A 630 20.40 -1.90 14.56
N THR A 631 21.35 -1.25 13.86
CA THR A 631 22.66 -1.81 13.54
C THR A 631 23.51 -2.05 14.80
N LEU A 632 23.44 -1.14 15.77
CA LEU A 632 24.14 -1.29 17.06
C LEU A 632 23.56 -2.45 17.87
N VAL A 633 22.23 -2.49 18.03
CA VAL A 633 21.52 -3.55 18.75
C VAL A 633 21.81 -4.91 18.11
N GLY A 634 21.75 -5.01 16.78
CA GLY A 634 22.06 -6.24 16.05
C GLY A 634 23.49 -6.73 16.30
N GLY A 635 24.47 -5.82 16.26
CA GLY A 635 25.87 -6.15 16.56
C GLY A 635 26.06 -6.66 18.00
N VAL A 636 25.50 -5.94 18.99
CA VAL A 636 25.59 -6.32 20.41
C VAL A 636 24.92 -7.67 20.64
N MET A 637 23.68 -7.85 20.20
CA MET A 637 22.95 -9.11 20.37
C MET A 637 23.68 -10.29 19.74
N TRP A 638 24.25 -10.12 18.54
CA TRP A 638 25.04 -11.17 17.91
C TRP A 638 26.25 -11.58 18.75
N THR A 639 26.97 -10.62 19.34
CA THR A 639 28.13 -10.93 20.20
C THR A 639 27.76 -11.62 21.51
N VAL A 640 26.54 -11.41 22.01
CA VAL A 640 26.00 -12.04 23.22
C VAL A 640 25.52 -13.46 22.91
N LEU A 641 24.73 -13.64 21.86
CA LEU A 641 24.14 -14.93 21.48
C LEU A 641 25.16 -15.89 20.85
N TYR A 642 26.15 -15.35 20.12
CA TYR A 642 27.10 -16.15 19.32
C TYR A 642 28.57 -15.73 19.53
N PRO A 643 29.09 -15.74 20.78
CA PRO A 643 30.40 -15.19 21.13
C PRO A 643 31.60 -15.86 20.42
N HIS A 644 31.39 -17.03 19.82
CA HIS A 644 32.43 -17.84 19.18
C HIS A 644 32.25 -18.03 17.66
N HIS A 645 31.16 -17.54 17.07
CA HIS A 645 30.90 -17.71 15.63
C HIS A 645 31.71 -16.71 14.79
N VAL A 646 31.67 -15.44 15.19
CA VAL A 646 32.39 -14.33 14.55
C VAL A 646 33.10 -13.54 15.65
N SER A 647 34.34 -13.12 15.42
CA SER A 647 35.08 -12.35 16.43
C SER A 647 34.39 -11.02 16.71
N ARG A 648 34.37 -10.59 17.98
CA ARG A 648 33.75 -9.33 18.41
C ARG A 648 34.30 -8.11 17.67
N LEU A 649 35.61 -8.11 17.37
CA LEU A 649 36.26 -7.06 16.60
C LEU A 649 35.71 -6.98 15.17
N VAL A 650 35.55 -8.12 14.49
CA VAL A 650 34.96 -8.17 13.14
C VAL A 650 33.53 -7.64 13.18
N VAL A 651 32.71 -8.06 14.14
CA VAL A 651 31.33 -7.54 14.28
C VAL A 651 31.33 -6.02 14.46
N ALA A 652 32.16 -5.50 15.37
CA ALA A 652 32.25 -4.07 15.63
C ALA A 652 32.72 -3.26 14.40
N LEU A 653 33.72 -3.77 13.67
CA LEU A 653 34.21 -3.15 12.43
C LEU A 653 33.13 -3.16 11.36
N THR A 654 32.40 -4.26 11.18
CA THR A 654 31.29 -4.34 10.22
C THR A 654 30.17 -3.35 10.58
N CYS A 655 29.76 -3.27 11.84
CA CYS A 655 28.80 -2.27 12.30
C CYS A 655 29.28 -0.85 12.03
N GLY A 656 30.56 -0.56 12.29
CA GLY A 656 31.17 0.74 11.99
C GLY A 656 31.17 1.09 10.50
N CYS A 657 31.55 0.15 9.64
CA CYS A 657 31.54 0.34 8.17
C CYS A 657 30.12 0.61 7.64
N ILE A 658 29.13 -0.17 8.07
CA ILE A 658 27.73 0.00 7.66
C ILE A 658 27.19 1.34 8.18
N ALA A 659 27.49 1.70 9.44
CA ALA A 659 27.11 2.97 10.03
C ALA A 659 27.70 4.19 9.30
N LEU A 660 28.95 4.11 8.85
CA LEU A 660 29.61 5.18 8.09
C LEU A 660 29.03 5.32 6.67
N ALA A 661 28.60 4.21 6.06
CA ALA A 661 28.00 4.19 4.72
C ALA A 661 26.51 4.54 4.71
N TYR A 662 25.86 4.74 5.87
CA TYR A 662 24.40 4.81 6.00
C TYR A 662 23.74 5.87 5.09
N HIS A 663 24.32 7.07 4.96
CA HIS A 663 23.80 8.13 4.08
C HIS A 663 24.61 8.32 2.79
N VAL A 664 25.48 7.36 2.44
CA VAL A 664 26.31 7.47 1.24
C VAL A 664 25.63 6.67 0.11
N PRO A 665 25.10 7.33 -0.94
CA PRO A 665 24.43 6.64 -2.04
C PRO A 665 25.32 5.57 -2.66
N VAL A 666 24.73 4.46 -3.08
CA VAL A 666 25.39 3.25 -3.61
C VAL A 666 26.28 2.53 -2.58
N ALA A 667 27.13 3.24 -1.84
CA ALA A 667 27.99 2.68 -0.80
C ALA A 667 27.18 2.04 0.33
N HIS A 668 26.00 2.58 0.66
CA HIS A 668 25.04 1.98 1.59
C HIS A 668 24.79 0.50 1.30
N HIS A 669 24.66 0.12 0.02
CA HIS A 669 24.42 -1.26 -0.40
C HIS A 669 25.71 -2.01 -0.72
N ALA A 670 26.68 -1.34 -1.33
CA ALA A 670 27.94 -1.97 -1.73
C ALA A 670 28.81 -2.38 -0.54
N VAL A 671 28.86 -1.58 0.54
CA VAL A 671 29.70 -1.87 1.72
C VAL A 671 29.30 -3.16 2.44
N PRO A 672 28.02 -3.43 2.74
CA PRO A 672 27.59 -4.74 3.26
C PRO A 672 28.01 -5.90 2.34
N LEU A 673 27.79 -5.79 1.03
CA LEU A 673 28.16 -6.84 0.07
C LEU A 673 29.67 -7.09 0.04
N LEU A 674 30.47 -6.02 0.06
CA LEU A 674 31.93 -6.09 0.17
C LEU A 674 32.36 -6.73 1.48
N CYS A 675 31.73 -6.39 2.60
CA CYS A 675 32.00 -7.02 3.89
C CYS A 675 31.81 -8.54 3.80
N ALA A 676 30.66 -8.99 3.27
CA ALA A 676 30.36 -10.42 3.09
C ALA A 676 31.34 -11.12 2.13
N ALA A 677 31.75 -10.46 1.04
CA ALA A 677 32.65 -11.03 0.03
C ALA A 677 34.12 -11.09 0.47
N VAL A 678 34.60 -10.08 1.22
CA VAL A 678 36.00 -9.98 1.66
C VAL A 678 36.30 -10.93 2.83
N TYR A 679 35.32 -11.20 3.70
CA TYR A 679 35.52 -12.04 4.89
C TYR A 679 36.07 -13.46 4.58
N PRO A 680 35.54 -14.20 3.58
CA PRO A 680 36.14 -15.45 3.12
C PRO A 680 37.58 -15.31 2.60
N LEU A 681 37.93 -14.18 1.97
CA LEU A 681 39.27 -13.93 1.40
C LEU A 681 40.28 -13.59 2.49
N ALA A 682 39.89 -12.78 3.48
CA ALA A 682 40.71 -12.41 4.64
C ALA A 682 41.10 -13.65 5.47
N SER A 683 40.28 -14.70 5.44
CA SER A 683 40.59 -15.98 6.11
C SER A 683 41.83 -16.71 5.55
N ARG A 684 42.28 -16.34 4.33
CA ARG A 684 43.44 -16.88 3.62
C ARG A 684 44.73 -16.08 3.83
N TRP A 685 44.69 -14.95 4.53
CA TRP A 685 45.88 -14.10 4.75
C TRP A 685 46.87 -14.73 5.75
N PRO A 686 48.19 -14.46 5.62
CA PRO A 686 49.22 -15.01 6.50
C PRO A 686 48.98 -14.63 7.96
N ALA A 687 49.24 -15.57 8.88
CA ALA A 687 49.02 -15.39 10.32
C ALA A 687 49.91 -14.29 10.95
N SER A 688 50.90 -13.76 10.23
CA SER A 688 51.77 -12.66 10.68
C SER A 688 51.10 -11.27 10.62
N LEU A 689 50.02 -11.11 9.84
CA LEU A 689 49.27 -9.85 9.70
C LEU A 689 47.99 -9.80 10.55
N LEU A 690 47.56 -10.94 11.09
CA LEU A 690 46.34 -11.08 11.87
C LEU A 690 46.69 -11.68 13.22
N TRP A 691 46.51 -10.92 14.29
CA TRP A 691 46.70 -11.34 15.68
C TRP A 691 45.77 -12.53 16.01
N ARG A 692 46.19 -13.75 15.64
CA ARG A 692 45.37 -14.96 15.72
C ARG A 692 45.56 -15.64 17.07
N HIS A 693 44.61 -15.44 17.99
CA HIS A 693 44.26 -16.50 18.93
C HIS A 693 43.48 -17.60 18.17
N ARG A 694 43.99 -18.83 18.29
CA ARG A 694 43.72 -20.00 17.44
C ARG A 694 42.33 -20.64 17.55
N ARG A 695 41.22 -19.91 17.76
CA ARG A 695 39.90 -20.53 18.00
C ARG A 695 38.64 -19.95 17.33
N ALA A 696 38.69 -18.86 16.55
CA ALA A 696 37.47 -18.30 15.93
C ALA A 696 37.31 -18.67 14.43
N GLY A 697 36.40 -19.60 14.14
CA GLY A 697 35.39 -19.47 13.07
C GLY A 697 35.74 -19.28 11.59
N THR A 698 36.96 -19.50 11.09
CA THR A 698 37.27 -19.28 9.65
C THR A 698 36.78 -20.38 8.69
N GLY A 699 35.98 -21.35 9.16
CA GLY A 699 35.41 -22.42 8.32
C GLY A 699 34.14 -22.01 7.58
N ALA A 700 33.64 -22.87 6.68
CA ALA A 700 32.43 -22.62 5.88
C ALA A 700 31.20 -22.22 6.74
N ALA A 701 31.06 -22.82 7.93
CA ALA A 701 29.98 -22.50 8.85
C ALA A 701 30.09 -21.08 9.45
N GLY A 702 31.30 -20.61 9.75
CA GLY A 702 31.53 -19.24 10.23
C GLY A 702 31.43 -18.19 9.12
N GLN A 703 31.74 -18.56 7.87
CA GLN A 703 31.49 -17.72 6.70
C GLN A 703 29.98 -17.53 6.46
N ALA A 704 29.20 -18.62 6.55
CA ALA A 704 27.74 -18.54 6.43
C ALA A 704 27.12 -17.71 7.57
N ALA A 705 27.57 -17.91 8.82
CA ALA A 705 27.12 -17.13 9.97
C ALA A 705 27.42 -15.63 9.82
N TYR A 706 28.61 -15.29 9.33
CA TYR A 706 28.97 -13.89 9.07
C TYR A 706 28.14 -13.27 7.93
N ALA A 707 27.92 -13.99 6.82
CA ALA A 707 27.08 -13.52 5.73
C ALA A 707 25.63 -13.27 6.19
N TYR A 708 25.09 -14.15 7.04
CA TYR A 708 23.78 -13.97 7.65
C TYR A 708 23.72 -12.74 8.56
N LEU A 709 24.74 -12.51 9.40
CA LEU A 709 24.84 -11.29 10.21
C LEU A 709 24.84 -10.04 9.34
N VAL A 710 25.66 -10.00 8.29
CA VAL A 710 25.74 -8.84 7.38
C VAL A 710 24.38 -8.58 6.71
N LEU A 711 23.67 -9.64 6.30
CA LEU A 711 22.32 -9.52 5.76
C LEU A 711 21.35 -8.89 6.77
N VAL A 712 21.35 -9.36 8.03
CA VAL A 712 20.51 -8.79 9.10
C VAL A 712 20.86 -7.32 9.33
N LEU A 713 22.15 -6.97 9.44
CA LEU A 713 22.57 -5.58 9.65
C LEU A 713 22.16 -4.68 8.47
N TRP A 714 22.30 -5.15 7.23
CA TRP A 714 21.83 -4.40 6.06
C TRP A 714 20.30 -4.21 6.06
N LEU A 715 19.53 -5.23 6.44
CA LEU A 715 18.07 -5.08 6.57
C LEU A 715 17.68 -4.03 7.62
N THR A 716 18.43 -3.89 8.72
CA THR A 716 18.19 -2.83 9.71
C THR A 716 18.37 -1.43 9.14
N THR A 717 19.22 -1.26 8.12
CA THR A 717 19.47 0.06 7.51
C THR A 717 18.42 0.47 6.49
N LEU A 718 17.62 -0.47 5.97
CA LEU A 718 16.52 -0.18 5.05
C LEU A 718 15.30 0.46 5.73
N CYS A 719 15.30 0.62 7.05
CA CYS A 719 14.16 1.12 7.83
C CYS A 719 14.06 2.66 7.91
N ASN A 720 14.99 3.41 7.31
CA ASN A 720 14.97 4.88 7.12
C ASN A 720 14.28 5.69 8.25
N ALA A 721 15.02 6.07 9.29
CA ALA A 721 14.52 6.80 10.48
C ALA A 721 13.44 6.09 11.35
N ARG A 722 12.87 4.95 10.94
CA ARG A 722 11.97 4.12 11.79
C ARG A 722 12.78 3.27 12.77
N VAL A 723 13.22 3.91 13.86
CA VAL A 723 14.15 3.31 14.84
C VAL A 723 13.57 2.08 15.51
N ALA A 724 12.29 2.09 15.93
CA ALA A 724 11.71 0.92 16.59
C ALA A 724 11.67 -0.28 15.63
N THR A 725 11.26 -0.06 14.39
CA THR A 725 11.27 -1.11 13.37
C THR A 725 12.67 -1.65 13.11
N ALA A 726 13.68 -0.79 12.99
CA ALA A 726 15.06 -1.22 12.80
C ALA A 726 15.57 -2.11 13.96
N VAL A 727 15.14 -1.81 15.20
CA VAL A 727 15.44 -2.63 16.38
C VAL A 727 14.70 -3.98 16.32
N VAL A 728 13.43 -4.00 15.92
CA VAL A 728 12.66 -5.26 15.74
C VAL A 728 13.34 -6.18 14.72
N VAL A 729 13.73 -5.64 13.55
CA VAL A 729 14.48 -6.37 12.52
C VAL A 729 15.77 -6.97 13.11
N ALA A 730 16.51 -6.19 13.89
CA ALA A 730 17.74 -6.64 14.54
C ALA A 730 17.48 -7.77 15.56
N VAL A 731 16.49 -7.60 16.44
CA VAL A 731 16.13 -8.55 17.49
C VAL A 731 15.64 -9.87 16.89
N TYR A 732 14.72 -9.82 15.92
CA TYR A 732 14.22 -11.01 15.23
C TYR A 732 15.35 -11.71 14.47
N GLY A 733 16.06 -10.98 13.60
CA GLY A 733 17.12 -11.55 12.77
C GLY A 733 18.25 -12.18 13.58
N THR A 734 18.65 -11.58 14.70
CA THR A 734 19.72 -12.13 15.54
C THR A 734 19.25 -13.24 16.48
N SER A 735 17.99 -13.28 16.91
CA SER A 735 17.47 -14.36 17.77
C SER A 735 17.03 -15.60 16.99
N LEU A 736 16.72 -15.46 15.70
CA LEU A 736 16.18 -16.54 14.88
C LEU A 736 17.09 -17.79 14.80
N PRO A 737 18.42 -17.70 14.62
CA PRO A 737 19.28 -18.90 14.64
C PRO A 737 19.34 -19.60 16.01
N ALA A 738 19.14 -18.86 17.10
CA ALA A 738 19.05 -19.44 18.46
C ALA A 738 17.71 -20.16 18.64
N LEU A 739 16.60 -19.57 18.17
CA LEU A 739 15.30 -20.23 18.14
C LEU A 739 15.35 -21.53 17.31
N CYS A 740 15.94 -21.48 16.11
CA CYS A 740 16.18 -22.67 15.30
C CYS A 740 16.95 -23.76 16.07
N HIS A 741 17.97 -23.39 16.85
CA HIS A 741 18.75 -24.33 17.65
C HIS A 741 17.92 -25.01 18.74
N VAL A 742 17.16 -24.22 19.52
CA VAL A 742 16.29 -24.74 20.59
C VAL A 742 15.23 -25.69 20.05
N LEU A 743 14.72 -25.42 18.84
CA LEU A 743 13.70 -26.23 18.19
C LEU A 743 14.22 -27.56 17.64
N ARG A 744 15.54 -27.76 17.47
CA ARG A 744 16.10 -28.96 16.80
C ARG A 744 15.68 -30.29 17.42
N VAL A 745 15.41 -30.30 18.72
CA VAL A 745 15.00 -31.49 19.47
C VAL A 745 13.50 -31.79 19.34
N GLU A 746 12.72 -30.85 18.81
CA GLU A 746 11.28 -30.96 18.66
C GLU A 746 10.89 -31.65 17.34
N PRO A 747 9.66 -32.17 17.22
CA PRO A 747 9.17 -32.72 15.96
C PRO A 747 9.24 -31.70 14.81
N VAL A 748 9.64 -32.14 13.62
CA VAL A 748 9.78 -31.30 12.40
C VAL A 748 8.60 -30.35 12.20
N LEU A 749 7.36 -30.84 12.33
CA LEU A 749 6.16 -30.00 12.19
C LEU A 749 6.12 -28.88 13.25
N THR A 750 6.51 -29.17 14.49
CA THR A 750 6.56 -28.17 15.57
C THR A 750 7.61 -27.12 15.26
N GLN A 751 8.79 -27.51 14.77
CA GLN A 751 9.82 -26.56 14.35
C GLN A 751 9.28 -25.61 13.27
N ALA A 752 8.70 -26.17 12.21
CA ALA A 752 8.20 -25.39 11.09
C ALA A 752 7.02 -24.48 11.46
N VAL A 753 6.08 -24.94 12.30
CA VAL A 753 4.93 -24.15 12.75
C VAL A 753 5.38 -23.00 13.65
N VAL A 754 6.30 -23.23 14.59
CA VAL A 754 6.84 -22.15 15.43
C VAL A 754 7.56 -21.10 14.58
N LEU A 755 8.38 -21.52 13.61
CA LEU A 755 9.08 -20.59 12.71
C LEU A 755 8.12 -19.83 11.79
N HIS A 756 7.07 -20.48 11.29
CA HIS A 756 6.00 -19.85 10.51
C HIS A 756 5.29 -18.76 11.30
N LEU A 757 4.83 -19.07 12.53
CA LEU A 757 4.15 -18.09 13.36
C LEU A 757 5.10 -16.97 13.83
N ALA A 758 6.35 -17.29 14.15
CA ALA A 758 7.36 -16.29 14.52
C ALA A 758 7.63 -15.28 13.40
N ALA A 759 7.68 -15.74 12.14
CA ALA A 759 7.84 -14.85 10.99
C ALA A 759 6.64 -13.91 10.83
N PHE A 760 5.41 -14.39 11.01
CA PHE A 760 4.21 -13.53 10.99
C PHE A 760 4.16 -12.55 12.17
N VAL A 761 4.51 -12.98 13.40
CA VAL A 761 4.58 -12.05 14.55
C VAL A 761 5.61 -10.96 14.29
N ALA A 762 6.78 -11.29 13.72
CA ALA A 762 7.78 -10.30 13.35
C ALA A 762 7.27 -9.35 12.25
N PHE A 763 6.62 -9.89 11.21
CA PHE A 763 5.99 -9.09 10.15
C PHE A 763 5.06 -8.01 10.73
N PHE A 764 4.14 -8.39 11.62
CA PHE A 764 3.22 -7.43 12.25
C PHE A 764 3.92 -6.49 13.25
N ALA A 765 4.89 -6.99 14.02
CA ALA A 765 5.64 -6.17 14.99
C ALA A 765 6.51 -5.09 14.32
N GLU A 766 6.82 -5.23 13.03
CA GLU A 766 7.47 -4.20 12.24
C GLU A 766 6.50 -3.15 11.65
N GLY A 767 5.21 -3.26 11.98
CA GLY A 767 4.15 -2.35 11.52
C GLY A 767 3.52 -2.73 10.18
N HIS A 768 3.91 -3.86 9.58
CA HIS A 768 3.29 -4.29 8.32
C HIS A 768 1.90 -4.86 8.57
N GLN A 769 1.00 -4.66 7.63
CA GLN A 769 -0.25 -5.39 7.51
C GLN A 769 -0.34 -5.95 6.10
N CYS A 770 -1.22 -6.92 5.85
CA CYS A 770 -1.46 -7.38 4.49
C CYS A 770 -2.38 -6.41 3.72
N MET A 771 -1.99 -5.14 3.64
CA MET A 771 -2.68 -4.06 2.92
C MET A 771 -1.69 -3.23 2.12
N LEU A 772 -2.13 -2.73 0.95
CA LEU A 772 -1.23 -2.01 0.03
C LEU A 772 -0.70 -0.70 0.64
N ASN A 773 -1.53 -0.03 1.43
CA ASN A 773 -1.22 1.23 2.09
C ASN A 773 -0.28 1.07 3.30
N THR A 774 0.04 -0.15 3.72
CA THR A 774 1.04 -0.40 4.80
C THR A 774 2.42 -0.79 4.28
N ILE A 775 2.62 -0.83 2.96
CA ILE A 775 3.93 -1.11 2.36
C ILE A 775 4.86 0.08 2.59
N ASP A 776 6.05 -0.20 3.12
CA ASP A 776 7.05 0.83 3.43
C ASP A 776 7.83 1.26 2.16
N TRP A 777 7.20 2.08 1.33
CA TRP A 777 7.78 2.58 0.07
C TRP A 777 9.03 3.45 0.27
N ASN A 778 9.21 4.04 1.47
CA ASN A 778 10.40 4.82 1.82
C ASN A 778 11.71 4.02 1.69
N SER A 779 11.64 2.69 1.81
CA SER A 779 12.79 1.81 1.63
C SER A 779 13.33 1.81 0.19
N SER A 780 12.54 2.21 -0.81
CA SER A 780 12.97 2.29 -2.21
C SER A 780 14.02 3.38 -2.47
N PHE A 781 14.09 4.40 -1.61
CA PHE A 781 15.01 5.53 -1.73
C PHE A 781 16.28 5.38 -0.88
N VAL A 782 16.29 4.44 0.06
CA VAL A 782 17.43 4.25 0.97
C VAL A 782 18.65 3.88 0.17
N GLY A 783 19.71 4.70 0.26
CA GLY A 783 20.99 4.44 -0.39
C GLY A 783 20.99 4.58 -1.91
N MET A 784 19.94 5.13 -2.51
CA MET A 784 19.80 5.29 -3.96
C MET A 784 20.17 6.72 -4.42
N PRO A 785 20.94 6.88 -5.52
CA PRO A 785 21.29 8.21 -6.05
C PRO A 785 20.15 8.86 -6.86
N GLY A 786 19.07 8.13 -7.13
CA GLY A 786 17.90 8.58 -7.89
C GLY A 786 16.86 7.47 -8.02
N TYR A 787 15.70 7.79 -8.60
CA TYR A 787 14.61 6.85 -8.76
C TYR A 787 14.97 5.72 -9.74
N ASN A 788 14.80 4.47 -9.31
CA ASN A 788 14.91 3.29 -10.16
C ASN A 788 13.87 2.26 -9.72
N LEU A 789 12.87 2.03 -10.57
CA LEU A 789 11.73 1.15 -10.26
C LEU A 789 12.15 -0.26 -9.84
N TYR A 790 13.11 -0.87 -10.56
CA TYR A 790 13.53 -2.25 -10.29
C TYR A 790 14.33 -2.38 -9.01
N ALA A 791 15.30 -1.48 -8.80
CA ALA A 791 16.10 -1.46 -7.58
C ALA A 791 15.24 -1.09 -6.36
N GLY A 792 14.41 -0.05 -6.48
CA GLY A 792 13.46 0.37 -5.45
C GLY A 792 12.48 -0.75 -5.09
N GLY A 793 11.92 -1.44 -6.10
CA GLY A 793 11.06 -2.61 -5.90
C GLY A 793 11.78 -3.73 -5.15
N ALA A 794 13.04 -4.03 -5.48
CA ALA A 794 13.82 -5.04 -4.76
C ALA A 794 14.07 -4.66 -3.29
N LEU A 795 14.33 -3.38 -3.00
CA LEU A 795 14.50 -2.88 -1.63
C LEU A 795 13.19 -2.96 -0.84
N VAL A 796 12.06 -2.57 -1.43
CA VAL A 796 10.73 -2.65 -0.82
C VAL A 796 10.34 -4.10 -0.53
N LEU A 797 10.56 -5.02 -1.48
CA LEU A 797 10.30 -6.45 -1.28
C LEU A 797 11.21 -7.02 -0.18
N SER A 798 12.49 -6.63 -0.15
CA SER A 798 13.42 -7.04 0.90
C SER A 798 12.94 -6.53 2.27
N ARG A 799 12.61 -5.25 2.37
CA ARG A 799 12.11 -4.62 3.59
C ARG A 799 10.83 -5.29 4.10
N THR A 800 9.88 -5.57 3.22
CA THR A 800 8.55 -6.08 3.55
C THR A 800 8.55 -7.57 3.92
N PHE A 801 9.32 -8.38 3.20
CA PHE A 801 9.20 -9.85 3.28
C PHE A 801 10.40 -10.57 3.92
N HIS A 802 11.45 -9.85 4.35
CA HIS A 802 12.66 -10.49 4.87
C HIS A 802 12.41 -11.44 6.05
N VAL A 803 11.43 -11.17 6.92
CA VAL A 803 11.15 -12.01 8.09
C VAL A 803 10.85 -13.47 7.71
N PHE A 804 10.21 -13.67 6.56
CA PHE A 804 9.91 -15.00 6.01
C PHE A 804 11.13 -15.61 5.30
N LEU A 805 11.91 -14.77 4.61
CA LEU A 805 13.09 -15.16 3.84
C LEU A 805 14.27 -15.56 4.73
N LEU A 806 14.40 -14.97 5.92
CA LEU A 806 15.50 -15.26 6.84
C LEU A 806 15.44 -16.68 7.43
N VAL A 807 14.25 -17.30 7.52
CA VAL A 807 14.07 -18.61 8.18
C VAL A 807 14.90 -19.73 7.53
N PRO A 808 14.84 -19.97 6.20
CA PRO A 808 15.69 -20.97 5.55
C PRO A 808 17.19 -20.76 5.78
N PHE A 809 17.67 -19.51 5.81
CA PHE A 809 19.08 -19.20 6.05
C PHE A 809 19.47 -19.38 7.53
N ALA A 810 18.59 -19.00 8.46
CA ALA A 810 18.82 -19.13 9.91
C ALA A 810 19.01 -20.59 10.34
N LEU A 811 18.24 -21.52 9.76
CA LEU A 811 18.39 -22.96 10.01
C LEU A 811 19.82 -23.45 9.71
N ARG A 812 20.45 -22.94 8.65
CA ARG A 812 21.82 -23.31 8.22
C ARG A 812 22.94 -22.75 9.12
N VAL A 813 22.71 -21.62 9.78
CA VAL A 813 23.73 -20.93 10.60
C VAL A 813 23.55 -21.14 12.10
N SER A 814 22.55 -21.92 12.51
CA SER A 814 22.28 -22.20 13.93
C SER A 814 23.49 -22.88 14.64
N PRO A 815 23.76 -22.56 15.92
CA PRO A 815 24.95 -22.98 16.67
C PRO A 815 25.41 -24.44 16.56
N ALA A 816 24.49 -25.40 16.45
CA ALA A 816 24.83 -26.80 16.26
C ALA A 816 25.45 -27.13 14.88
N ALA A 817 25.17 -26.35 13.84
CA ALA A 817 25.79 -26.48 12.51
C ALA A 817 27.26 -25.99 12.52
N VAL A 818 27.61 -25.06 13.40
CA VAL A 818 28.96 -24.51 13.57
C VAL A 818 29.81 -25.35 14.54
N GLY A 819 29.20 -25.90 15.60
CA GLY A 819 29.84 -26.79 16.57
C GLY A 819 30.27 -28.14 16.01
N ALA A 820 29.48 -28.75 15.12
CA ALA A 820 29.85 -30.02 14.47
C ALA A 820 31.10 -29.89 13.57
N ALA A 821 31.28 -28.76 12.90
CA ALA A 821 32.43 -28.50 12.02
C ALA A 821 33.75 -28.22 12.78
N THR A 822 33.66 -27.71 14.01
CA THR A 822 34.83 -27.39 14.84
C THR A 822 35.36 -28.62 15.59
N HIS A 823 34.48 -29.54 16.02
CA HIS A 823 34.89 -30.81 16.65
C HIS A 823 35.53 -31.82 15.67
N MET A 824 35.22 -31.78 14.37
CA MET A 824 35.85 -32.67 13.37
C MET A 824 37.36 -32.44 13.17
N LYS A 825 37.88 -31.24 13.50
CA LYS A 825 39.32 -30.94 13.34
C LYS A 825 40.17 -31.24 14.58
N GLY A 826 39.56 -31.59 15.72
CA GLY A 826 40.25 -31.85 16.98
C GLY A 826 40.54 -33.33 17.27
N SER A 827 39.92 -34.27 16.55
CA SER A 827 40.07 -35.71 16.80
C SER A 827 40.33 -36.47 15.51
N ALA A 828 41.52 -36.29 14.93
CA ALA A 828 42.07 -37.23 13.97
C ALA A 828 42.56 -38.48 14.73
N GLY A 829 41.61 -39.28 15.20
CA GLY A 829 41.86 -40.50 15.96
C GLY A 829 40.55 -41.11 16.42
N HIS A 830 40.13 -42.19 15.76
CA HIS A 830 39.10 -43.15 16.15
C HIS A 830 37.67 -42.61 16.42
N HIS A 831 36.78 -42.79 15.43
CA HIS A 831 35.41 -43.35 15.54
C HIS A 831 34.48 -42.84 14.42
N GLY A 832 33.95 -43.76 13.60
CA GLY A 832 33.01 -43.49 12.49
C GLY A 832 31.59 -43.03 12.89
N GLY A 833 31.36 -42.58 14.12
CA GLY A 833 30.05 -42.12 14.63
C GLY A 833 29.75 -40.64 14.43
N ALA A 834 30.78 -39.77 14.44
CA ALA A 834 30.60 -38.31 14.39
C ALA A 834 30.17 -37.79 12.99
N VAL A 835 30.60 -38.46 11.92
CA VAL A 835 30.21 -38.15 10.53
C VAL A 835 28.72 -38.43 10.31
N GLY A 836 28.18 -39.49 10.94
CA GLY A 836 26.76 -39.85 10.87
C GLY A 836 25.82 -38.86 11.55
N ALA A 837 26.23 -38.27 12.68
CA ALA A 837 25.42 -37.27 13.40
C ALA A 837 25.31 -35.93 12.64
N GLY A 838 26.39 -35.48 12.00
CA GLY A 838 26.38 -34.27 11.16
C GLY A 838 25.53 -34.42 9.89
N LEU A 839 25.59 -35.58 9.24
CA LEU A 839 24.76 -35.91 8.08
C LEU A 839 23.26 -36.05 8.45
N ALA A 840 22.95 -36.64 9.62
CA ALA A 840 21.59 -36.73 10.12
C ALA A 840 20.98 -35.35 10.44
N ALA A 841 21.75 -34.45 11.08
CA ALA A 841 21.31 -33.09 11.37
C ALA A 841 21.07 -32.26 10.09
N ALA A 842 21.96 -32.34 9.11
CA ALA A 842 21.78 -31.65 7.82
C ALA A 842 20.57 -32.18 7.02
N SER A 843 20.26 -33.48 7.15
CA SER A 843 19.06 -34.07 6.55
C SER A 843 17.76 -33.61 7.23
N SER A 844 17.79 -33.36 8.55
CA SER A 844 16.65 -32.83 9.32
C SER A 844 16.35 -31.37 8.97
N ASP A 845 17.36 -30.50 8.92
CA ASP A 845 17.19 -29.08 8.60
C ASP A 845 16.58 -28.88 7.20
N SER A 846 17.00 -29.69 6.23
CA SER A 846 16.45 -29.67 4.86
C SER A 846 14.97 -30.04 4.83
N VAL A 847 14.53 -30.99 5.68
CA VAL A 847 13.12 -31.37 5.79
C VAL A 847 12.30 -30.28 6.47
N VAL A 848 12.83 -29.62 7.50
CA VAL A 848 12.17 -28.46 8.14
C VAL A 848 11.97 -27.32 7.16
N VAL A 849 12.98 -26.99 6.34
CA VAL A 849 12.86 -25.98 5.27
C VAL A 849 11.73 -26.32 4.30
N CYS A 850 11.63 -27.57 3.85
CA CYS A 850 10.55 -28.02 2.97
C CYS A 850 9.17 -27.88 3.63
N VAL A 851 9.03 -28.32 4.88
CA VAL A 851 7.77 -28.23 5.65
C VAL A 851 7.38 -26.77 5.86
N TYR A 852 8.33 -25.89 6.21
CA TYR A 852 8.09 -24.46 6.38
C TYR A 852 7.63 -23.76 5.09
N ALA A 853 8.32 -24.00 3.98
CA ALA A 853 7.92 -23.47 2.67
C ALA A 853 6.51 -23.97 2.28
N TYR A 854 6.19 -25.21 2.65
CA TYR A 854 4.87 -25.77 2.42
C TYR A 854 3.78 -25.11 3.26
N LEU A 855 4.05 -24.78 4.53
CA LEU A 855 3.10 -24.03 5.36
C LEU A 855 2.73 -22.68 4.73
N MET A 856 3.70 -21.98 4.12
CA MET A 856 3.43 -20.75 3.37
C MET A 856 2.54 -20.99 2.14
N LEU A 857 2.83 -22.07 1.40
CA LEU A 857 2.05 -22.52 0.25
C LEU A 857 0.60 -22.86 0.63
N VAL A 858 0.40 -23.58 1.74
CA VAL A 858 -0.92 -23.94 2.29
C VAL A 858 -1.67 -22.69 2.72
N GLN A 859 -1.03 -21.78 3.47
CA GLN A 859 -1.68 -20.53 3.87
C GLN A 859 -2.15 -19.75 2.64
N SER A 860 -1.28 -19.57 1.64
CA SER A 860 -1.66 -18.89 0.40
C SER A 860 -2.80 -19.59 -0.34
N ALA A 861 -2.78 -20.93 -0.44
CA ALA A 861 -3.84 -21.67 -1.09
C ALA A 861 -5.19 -21.51 -0.38
N VAL A 862 -5.21 -21.57 0.95
CA VAL A 862 -6.42 -21.37 1.77
C VAL A 862 -6.92 -19.93 1.65
N SER A 863 -6.02 -18.94 1.70
CA SER A 863 -6.37 -17.54 1.47
C SER A 863 -7.00 -17.34 0.09
N CYS A 864 -6.36 -17.81 -0.99
CA CYS A 864 -6.90 -17.67 -2.34
C CYS A 864 -8.24 -18.39 -2.51
N PHE A 865 -8.42 -19.56 -1.91
CA PHE A 865 -9.69 -20.26 -1.91
C PHE A 865 -10.78 -19.50 -1.14
N ASN A 866 -10.44 -18.90 0.00
CA ASN A 866 -11.34 -18.00 0.72
C ASN A 866 -11.69 -16.76 -0.13
N GLY A 867 -10.72 -16.19 -0.86
CA GLY A 867 -10.96 -15.11 -1.83
C GLY A 867 -11.98 -15.51 -2.91
N TYR A 868 -11.92 -16.75 -3.40
CA TYR A 868 -12.96 -17.28 -4.31
C TYR A 868 -14.33 -17.44 -3.64
N ILE A 869 -14.39 -17.86 -2.37
CA ILE A 869 -15.64 -17.93 -1.61
C ILE A 869 -16.24 -16.52 -1.46
N GLN A 870 -15.41 -15.56 -1.04
CA GLN A 870 -15.75 -14.16 -0.78
C GLN A 870 -15.83 -13.27 -2.03
N LYS A 871 -15.85 -13.85 -3.24
CA LYS A 871 -15.84 -13.10 -4.52
C LYS A 871 -16.99 -12.09 -4.70
N THR A 872 -18.04 -12.16 -3.90
CA THR A 872 -19.16 -11.21 -3.89
C THR A 872 -19.19 -10.30 -2.66
N HIS A 873 -18.20 -10.42 -1.78
CA HIS A 873 -18.11 -9.64 -0.55
C HIS A 873 -17.71 -8.20 -0.87
N LEU A 874 -18.37 -7.22 -0.21
CA LEU A 874 -18.15 -5.79 -0.46
C LEU A 874 -16.67 -5.38 -0.24
N MET A 875 -16.02 -6.00 0.74
CA MET A 875 -14.61 -5.73 1.08
C MET A 875 -13.59 -6.61 0.35
N LEU A 876 -13.98 -7.36 -0.68
CA LEU A 876 -13.06 -8.26 -1.41
C LEU A 876 -11.79 -7.51 -1.85
N PHE A 877 -11.95 -6.40 -2.58
CA PHE A 877 -10.81 -5.65 -3.11
C PHE A 877 -10.05 -4.83 -2.07
N PRO A 878 -10.70 -4.12 -1.13
CA PRO A 878 -9.97 -3.33 -0.13
C PRO A 878 -9.23 -4.17 0.93
N ILE A 879 -9.70 -5.39 1.24
CA ILE A 879 -9.19 -6.18 2.37
C ILE A 879 -8.64 -7.54 1.93
N PHE A 880 -9.48 -8.34 1.28
CA PHE A 880 -9.11 -9.74 1.01
C PHE A 880 -8.04 -9.80 -0.08
N CYS A 881 -8.21 -9.11 -1.21
CA CYS A 881 -7.27 -9.12 -2.33
C CYS A 881 -5.83 -8.78 -1.92
N PRO A 882 -5.57 -7.69 -1.16
CA PRO A 882 -4.24 -7.44 -0.59
C PRO A 882 -3.71 -8.62 0.21
N LYS A 883 -4.51 -9.21 1.09
CA LYS A 883 -4.13 -10.43 1.82
C LYS A 883 -3.75 -11.60 0.91
N LEU A 884 -4.54 -11.86 -0.14
CA LEU A 884 -4.23 -12.91 -1.12
C LEU A 884 -2.89 -12.66 -1.82
N LEU A 885 -2.65 -11.42 -2.23
CA LEU A 885 -1.42 -11.00 -2.90
C LEU A 885 -0.21 -11.15 -1.98
N PHE A 886 -0.31 -10.68 -0.74
CA PHE A 886 0.75 -10.84 0.26
C PHE A 886 1.06 -12.32 0.52
N ASP A 887 0.06 -13.15 0.77
CA ASP A 887 0.30 -14.58 1.02
C ASP A 887 0.91 -15.28 -0.20
N ALA A 888 0.48 -14.92 -1.41
CA ALA A 888 1.07 -15.46 -2.65
C ALA A 888 2.53 -15.03 -2.82
N VAL A 889 2.86 -13.75 -2.61
CA VAL A 889 4.23 -13.24 -2.68
C VAL A 889 5.11 -13.86 -1.59
N ILE A 890 4.61 -13.97 -0.35
CA ILE A 890 5.31 -14.63 0.77
C ILE A 890 5.66 -16.06 0.39
N ALA A 891 4.70 -16.84 -0.13
CA ALA A 891 4.93 -18.22 -0.53
C ALA A 891 5.92 -18.34 -1.71
N LEU A 892 5.83 -17.46 -2.72
CA LEU A 892 6.76 -17.43 -3.84
C LEU A 892 8.20 -17.12 -3.41
N LEU A 893 8.38 -16.04 -2.65
CA LEU A 893 9.71 -15.60 -2.19
C LEU A 893 10.31 -16.62 -1.21
N THR A 894 9.51 -17.13 -0.27
CA THR A 894 9.96 -18.15 0.69
C THR A 894 10.30 -19.46 -0.01
N GLY A 895 9.50 -19.89 -1.00
CA GLY A 895 9.79 -21.07 -1.82
C GLY A 895 11.08 -20.90 -2.62
N GLY A 896 11.33 -19.71 -3.19
CA GLY A 896 12.59 -19.37 -3.84
C GLY A 896 13.79 -19.42 -2.90
N ALA A 897 13.69 -18.83 -1.70
CA ALA A 897 14.73 -18.88 -0.68
C ALA A 897 15.00 -20.32 -0.19
N ALA A 898 13.94 -21.12 0.00
CA ALA A 898 14.04 -22.53 0.34
C ALA A 898 14.78 -23.32 -0.75
N LEU A 899 14.42 -23.14 -2.03
CA LEU A 899 15.12 -23.77 -3.16
C LEU A 899 16.58 -23.33 -3.24
N ALA A 900 16.89 -22.04 -3.06
CA ALA A 900 18.26 -21.56 -3.04
C ALA A 900 19.08 -22.24 -1.95
N VAL A 901 18.54 -22.36 -0.74
CA VAL A 901 19.20 -23.08 0.37
C VAL A 901 19.35 -24.57 0.10
N LEU A 902 18.39 -25.21 -0.57
CA LEU A 902 18.46 -26.64 -0.92
C LEU A 902 19.45 -26.93 -2.07
N VAL A 903 19.57 -26.03 -3.04
CA VAL A 903 20.45 -26.17 -4.22
C VAL A 903 21.89 -25.73 -3.93
N LEU A 904 22.07 -24.59 -3.25
CA LEU A 904 23.39 -24.01 -2.94
C LEU A 904 24.03 -24.58 -1.66
N GLY A 905 23.30 -25.43 -0.93
CA GLY A 905 23.86 -26.15 0.22
C GLY A 905 25.05 -27.02 -0.22
N PRO A 906 26.09 -27.19 0.62
CA PRO A 906 27.27 -27.95 0.24
C PRO A 906 26.86 -29.33 -0.25
N ALA A 907 27.20 -29.63 -1.51
CA ALA A 907 27.22 -30.99 -1.99
C ALA A 907 28.18 -31.74 -1.05
N GLY A 908 27.62 -32.55 -0.14
CA GLY A 908 28.42 -33.45 0.67
C GLY A 908 29.28 -34.27 -0.28
N SER A 909 30.59 -34.01 -0.23
CA SER A 909 31.61 -34.89 -0.79
C SER A 909 31.79 -36.08 0.13
#